data_AF-A0A945WM58-F1
#
_entry.id   AF-A0A945WM58-F1
#
_cell.length_a   1.000
_cell.length_b   1.000
_cell.length_c   1.000
_cell.angle_alpha   90.00
_cell.angle_beta   90.00
_cell.angle_gamma   90.00
#
_symmetry.space_group_name_H-M   'P 1'
#
loop_
_entity.id
_entity.type
_entity.pdbx_description
1 polymer ?
#
loop_
_entity_poly.entity_id
_entity_poly.type
_entity_poly.pdbx_seq_one_letter_code
_entity_poly.pdbx_strand_id
1 'polypeptide(L)'
;MEKLLISLSDAYALVPNYVLRFKSFVLTGLVVFTAFMVFGIFTRTELDMTTDSFLDQSDPAIFALNEYRRQFGSDDSVFLVYRAKDGDVFSRQSLTAIQQLTDDLRFWQGLDPADYPESINDIPLDFEELNHVRRIQSIANVRYQENIGDTLMSNRLIPAELPESDDELAAIKQRALEHEDYLLAFYSADAQYGAIMIQTDFGAQPKEDYVSAVDSSDISLDDSFGGFDAFDSDGGFDLEFDESAEVQDVVFEPVDMLGYTNFHIITKGLYEKYDEQFEFYPVGNPPMMEFMMNMLNQMMVLGIVMVLIFTLLLWILFRSFSAVLWPMVTIAASMAWTWGITVWLGITVSQMISLTVLLVFAVGIADCVHVMSAYFSFRREGKEHYEALSLSYGKTGLAIMVTTVTTMCGVLALTTSELLPIQVFGYMSAFGVVMAFFFTMVLLPILLDVWHPGANTTDASFADRIGRKWNELYVWKKAAIAIIYTIALYAALGIFVGSYIVLITGLTYVVVNWQHQILSYVPYIVAKRPGLILAIFATVFGLCAYGTSQVKIDSNMTELTREGSVLRIAYEIVDENMAGAQSMVIMVDTQTTDGMLNPKIMHAMDSLQNRIETRYSDQVSRTNSLANIVKDTYQIMNDDDPAFYRVPDSEQMISQLLYLFNSANPEDRRSLVSDDYSRSHVSLNIYNAGSYEYQQFFEEISVDIEEVFVDARGDFPEMEIYLTGSMALLMRMMDEVANSQFSSFTLAIGVISVIMIITLGSLQGGLMAMIPNMIPALLGFGMMGLMGISLDTDTLLIAPLIIGIAVDDTIHFMTHYRVELIRTGSISESLKSTIRDVGQAVMFTTMVLGLGFALLSFSDYLGMAKMGFFGSAAIFVALLCDLFLIPAMIMIFKPTFGVKDADTRITFMENAA
;
A
#
# COMPACT_ATOMS: atom_id res chain seq x y z
N MET A 1 -22.81 -4.24 38.53
CA MET A 1 -21.67 -4.57 37.64
C MET A 1 -20.97 -5.85 38.08
N GLU A 2 -20.54 -6.01 39.35
CA GLU A 2 -19.93 -7.25 39.87
C GLU A 2 -20.77 -8.51 39.60
N LYS A 3 -22.06 -8.51 39.96
CA LYS A 3 -22.99 -9.62 39.68
C LYS A 3 -23.11 -9.96 38.19
N LEU A 4 -22.96 -8.96 37.32
CA LEU A 4 -23.09 -9.14 35.87
C LEU A 4 -21.84 -9.82 35.30
N LEU A 5 -20.63 -9.43 35.74
CA LEU A 5 -19.38 -10.04 35.25
C LEU A 5 -19.24 -11.49 35.71
N ILE A 6 -19.61 -11.79 36.96
CA ILE A 6 -19.64 -13.17 37.47
C ILE A 6 -20.66 -13.99 36.68
N SER A 7 -21.87 -13.46 36.48
CA SER A 7 -22.90 -14.15 35.69
C SER A 7 -22.49 -14.40 34.23
N LEU A 8 -21.71 -13.51 33.62
CA LEU A 8 -21.17 -13.69 32.27
C LEU A 8 -20.09 -14.79 32.24
N SER A 9 -19.17 -14.78 33.21
CA SER A 9 -18.17 -15.85 33.36
C SER A 9 -18.84 -17.22 33.55
N ASP A 10 -19.88 -17.30 34.37
CA ASP A 10 -20.67 -18.52 34.55
C ASP A 10 -21.39 -18.94 33.26
N ALA A 11 -21.90 -17.98 32.48
CA ALA A 11 -22.51 -18.25 31.18
C ALA A 11 -21.49 -18.82 30.17
N TYR A 12 -20.29 -18.25 30.11
CA TYR A 12 -19.21 -18.76 29.25
C TYR A 12 -18.75 -20.16 29.66
N ALA A 13 -18.76 -20.48 30.96
CA ALA A 13 -18.45 -21.82 31.43
C ALA A 13 -19.44 -22.89 30.89
N LEU A 14 -20.67 -22.49 30.57
CA LEU A 14 -21.70 -23.38 30.02
C LEU A 14 -21.64 -23.52 28.50
N VAL A 15 -20.95 -22.61 27.78
CA VAL A 15 -20.87 -22.60 26.31
C VAL A 15 -20.43 -23.95 25.74
N PRO A 16 -19.33 -24.59 26.22
CA PRO A 16 -18.93 -25.89 25.70
C PRO A 16 -20.03 -26.95 25.83
N ASN A 17 -20.76 -26.98 26.94
CA ASN A 17 -21.82 -27.97 27.16
C ASN A 17 -22.99 -27.79 26.18
N TYR A 18 -23.37 -26.54 25.88
CA TYR A 18 -24.43 -26.25 24.92
C TYR A 18 -24.02 -26.60 23.49
N VAL A 19 -22.81 -26.20 23.08
CA VAL A 19 -22.31 -26.44 21.74
C VAL A 19 -22.09 -27.95 21.50
N LEU A 20 -21.49 -28.65 22.47
CA LEU A 20 -21.21 -30.08 22.36
C LEU A 20 -22.47 -30.94 22.27
N ARG A 21 -23.58 -30.49 22.86
CA ARG A 21 -24.88 -31.17 22.76
C ARG A 21 -25.37 -31.32 21.31
N PHE A 22 -25.05 -30.36 20.45
CA PHE A 22 -25.45 -30.34 19.04
C PHE A 22 -24.25 -30.44 18.08
N LYS A 23 -23.10 -30.95 18.56
CA LYS A 23 -21.82 -30.90 17.84
C LYS A 23 -21.88 -31.38 16.39
N SER A 24 -22.57 -32.48 16.10
CA SER A 24 -22.63 -33.01 14.74
C SER A 24 -23.37 -32.08 13.79
N PHE A 25 -24.50 -31.50 14.24
CA PHE A 25 -25.27 -30.56 13.44
C PHE A 25 -24.50 -29.26 13.23
N VAL A 26 -23.90 -28.72 14.30
CA VAL A 26 -23.09 -27.49 14.23
C VAL A 26 -21.88 -27.69 13.33
N LEU A 27 -21.12 -28.78 13.50
CA LEU A 27 -19.94 -29.07 12.69
C LEU A 27 -20.28 -29.27 11.21
N THR A 28 -21.34 -30.02 10.89
CA THR A 28 -21.79 -30.18 9.50
C THR A 28 -22.20 -28.84 8.90
N GLY A 29 -22.93 -28.01 9.64
CA GLY A 29 -23.27 -26.65 9.19
C GLY A 29 -22.03 -25.81 8.92
N LEU A 30 -21.09 -25.75 9.88
CA LEU A 30 -19.85 -25.00 9.72
C LEU A 30 -19.03 -25.47 8.50
N VAL A 31 -18.87 -26.77 8.30
CA VAL A 31 -18.14 -27.32 7.14
C VAL A 31 -18.81 -26.95 5.82
N VAL A 32 -20.14 -27.09 5.72
CA VAL A 32 -20.90 -26.75 4.50
C VAL A 32 -20.81 -25.26 4.19
N PHE A 33 -21.01 -24.40 5.18
CA PHE A 33 -20.89 -22.96 5.00
C PHE A 33 -19.45 -22.54 4.68
N THR A 34 -18.44 -23.12 5.33
CA THR A 34 -17.04 -22.86 4.97
C THR A 34 -16.75 -23.27 3.53
N ALA A 35 -17.25 -24.42 3.05
CA ALA A 35 -17.11 -24.81 1.66
C ALA A 35 -17.80 -23.83 0.70
N PHE A 36 -18.98 -23.30 1.06
CA PHE A 36 -19.67 -22.26 0.31
C PHE A 36 -18.89 -20.93 0.28
N MET A 37 -18.29 -20.54 1.40
CA MET A 37 -17.44 -19.34 1.47
C MET A 37 -16.19 -19.50 0.62
N VAL A 38 -15.49 -20.63 0.71
CA VAL A 38 -14.32 -20.94 -0.11
C VAL A 38 -14.67 -20.98 -1.60
N PHE A 39 -15.85 -21.53 -1.96
CA PHE A 39 -16.35 -21.47 -3.34
C PHE A 39 -16.54 -20.02 -3.82
N GLY A 40 -17.11 -19.15 -2.98
CA GLY A 40 -17.21 -17.72 -3.27
C GLY A 40 -15.86 -17.07 -3.52
N ILE A 41 -14.88 -17.33 -2.64
CA ILE A 41 -13.50 -16.83 -2.80
C ILE A 41 -12.93 -17.22 -4.17
N PHE A 42 -13.02 -18.49 -4.57
CA PHE A 42 -12.47 -18.93 -5.85
C PHE A 42 -13.23 -18.45 -7.09
N THR A 43 -14.51 -18.07 -6.97
CA THR A 43 -15.35 -17.77 -8.13
C THR A 43 -15.71 -16.29 -8.30
N ARG A 44 -15.50 -15.48 -7.27
CA ARG A 44 -15.95 -14.08 -7.23
C ARG A 44 -14.92 -13.10 -6.68
N THR A 45 -13.75 -13.56 -6.26
CA THR A 45 -12.73 -12.62 -5.78
C THR A 45 -12.26 -11.77 -6.93
N GLU A 46 -12.49 -10.47 -6.82
CA GLU A 46 -11.96 -9.44 -7.69
C GLU A 46 -10.99 -8.59 -6.85
N LEU A 47 -9.75 -8.48 -7.34
CA LEU A 47 -8.73 -7.65 -6.69
C LEU A 47 -8.67 -6.30 -7.40
N ASP A 48 -8.91 -5.23 -6.65
CA ASP A 48 -8.77 -3.87 -7.16
C ASP A 48 -7.54 -3.22 -6.52
N MET A 49 -6.57 -2.94 -7.38
CA MET A 49 -5.26 -2.37 -7.04
C MET A 49 -5.04 -1.02 -7.75
N THR A 50 -6.08 -0.51 -8.40
CA THR A 50 -6.00 0.70 -9.21
C THR A 50 -5.96 1.92 -8.30
N THR A 51 -5.21 2.97 -8.65
CA THR A 51 -5.18 4.21 -7.85
C THR A 51 -6.53 4.93 -7.90
N ASP A 52 -7.24 4.83 -9.03
CA ASP A 52 -8.53 5.47 -9.28
C ASP A 52 -9.64 4.96 -8.34
N SER A 53 -9.54 3.72 -7.83
CA SER A 53 -10.53 3.15 -6.91
C SER A 53 -10.32 3.54 -5.43
N PHE A 54 -9.21 4.24 -5.11
CA PHE A 54 -8.94 4.65 -3.74
C PHE A 54 -9.84 5.80 -3.29
N LEU A 55 -10.18 6.69 -4.22
CA LEU A 55 -11.06 7.84 -4.01
C LEU A 55 -12.46 7.55 -4.56
N ASP A 56 -13.46 8.21 -3.98
CA ASP A 56 -14.83 8.12 -4.48
C ASP A 56 -14.93 8.77 -5.86
N GLN A 57 -15.74 8.21 -6.78
CA GLN A 57 -15.89 8.73 -8.14
C GLN A 57 -16.43 10.17 -8.20
N SER A 58 -16.99 10.69 -7.10
CA SER A 58 -17.40 12.08 -6.96
C SER A 58 -16.28 13.03 -6.47
N ASP A 59 -15.08 12.53 -6.18
CA ASP A 59 -13.96 13.37 -5.76
C ASP A 59 -13.53 14.30 -6.91
N PRO A 60 -13.34 15.62 -6.65
CA PRO A 60 -12.93 16.58 -7.67
C PRO A 60 -11.64 16.21 -8.40
N ALA A 61 -10.69 15.52 -7.75
CA ALA A 61 -9.44 15.10 -8.39
C ALA A 61 -9.69 14.01 -9.44
N ILE A 62 -10.64 13.10 -9.21
CA ILE A 62 -11.05 12.10 -10.22
C ILE A 62 -11.75 12.78 -11.38
N PHE A 63 -12.65 13.73 -11.11
CA PHE A 63 -13.32 14.50 -12.18
C PHE A 63 -12.29 15.24 -13.06
N ALA A 64 -11.33 15.93 -12.44
CA ALA A 64 -10.26 16.63 -13.14
C ALA A 64 -9.40 15.70 -14.02
N LEU A 65 -9.14 14.49 -13.55
CA LEU A 65 -8.37 13.48 -14.30
C LEU A 65 -9.17 12.89 -15.46
N ASN A 66 -10.44 12.55 -15.22
CA ASN A 66 -11.33 12.05 -16.26
C ASN A 66 -11.56 13.08 -17.36
N GLU A 67 -11.69 14.36 -17.00
CA GLU A 67 -11.83 15.43 -17.97
C GLU A 67 -10.60 15.57 -18.87
N TYR A 68 -9.41 15.49 -18.28
CA TYR A 68 -8.16 15.46 -19.04
C TYR A 68 -8.11 14.24 -19.98
N ARG A 69 -8.42 13.05 -19.47
CA ARG A 69 -8.41 11.79 -20.24
C ARG A 69 -9.39 11.82 -21.40
N ARG A 70 -10.57 12.41 -21.19
CA ARG A 70 -11.60 12.61 -22.23
C ARG A 70 -11.10 13.51 -23.36
N GLN A 71 -10.38 14.58 -23.03
CA GLN A 71 -9.99 15.58 -24.01
C GLN A 71 -8.67 15.26 -24.73
N PHE A 72 -7.67 14.76 -24.00
CA PHE A 72 -6.29 14.64 -24.46
C PHE A 72 -5.79 13.20 -24.48
N GLY A 73 -6.60 12.23 -24.03
CA GLY A 73 -6.20 10.83 -23.92
C GLY A 73 -5.45 10.53 -22.62
N SER A 74 -4.83 9.36 -22.53
CA SER A 74 -4.16 8.92 -21.30
C SER A 74 -3.00 9.85 -20.92
N ASP A 75 -2.90 10.14 -19.63
CA ASP A 75 -1.72 10.74 -18.99
C ASP A 75 -0.62 9.70 -18.72
N ASP A 76 -0.86 8.43 -19.06
CA ASP A 76 0.06 7.32 -18.83
C ASP A 76 0.94 7.02 -20.06
N SER A 77 2.24 6.86 -19.79
CA SER A 77 3.25 6.60 -20.81
C SER A 77 4.38 5.75 -20.22
N VAL A 78 4.87 4.80 -21.01
CA VAL A 78 6.12 4.11 -20.70
C VAL A 78 7.27 4.92 -21.28
N PHE A 79 8.20 5.30 -20.43
CA PHE A 79 9.48 5.85 -20.86
C PHE A 79 10.51 4.74 -20.82
N LEU A 80 10.85 4.22 -22.00
CA LEU A 80 11.94 3.28 -22.17
C LEU A 80 13.23 4.05 -22.39
N VAL A 81 13.91 4.40 -21.30
CA VAL A 81 15.24 5.02 -21.37
C VAL A 81 16.27 3.94 -21.63
N TYR A 82 17.25 4.24 -22.47
CA TYR A 82 18.31 3.31 -22.83
C TYR A 82 19.66 4.00 -22.86
N ARG A 83 20.71 3.27 -22.51
CA ARG A 83 22.10 3.69 -22.65
C ARG A 83 22.75 3.00 -23.83
N ALA A 84 23.39 3.77 -24.70
CA ALA A 84 24.17 3.25 -25.81
C ALA A 84 25.46 2.57 -25.31
N LYS A 85 25.65 1.27 -25.58
CA LYS A 85 26.84 0.52 -25.14
C LYS A 85 28.12 0.94 -25.88
N ASP A 86 27.98 1.52 -27.05
CA ASP A 86 29.08 2.16 -27.79
C ASP A 86 29.35 3.61 -27.34
N GLY A 87 28.53 4.14 -26.43
CA GLY A 87 28.70 5.44 -25.78
C GLY A 87 28.10 6.63 -26.54
N ASP A 88 27.38 6.42 -27.66
CA ASP A 88 26.75 7.51 -28.40
C ASP A 88 25.43 7.06 -29.06
N VAL A 89 24.31 7.66 -28.66
CA VAL A 89 22.98 7.36 -29.26
C VAL A 89 22.86 7.81 -30.71
N PHE A 90 23.71 8.73 -31.17
CA PHE A 90 23.77 9.18 -32.56
C PHE A 90 24.75 8.37 -33.41
N SER A 91 25.38 7.33 -32.86
CA SER A 91 26.18 6.42 -33.67
C SER A 91 25.30 5.74 -34.71
N ARG A 92 25.89 5.34 -35.84
CA ARG A 92 25.14 4.61 -36.87
C ARG A 92 24.54 3.31 -36.33
N GLN A 93 25.27 2.61 -35.46
CA GLN A 93 24.79 1.37 -34.84
C GLN A 93 23.57 1.64 -33.98
N SER A 94 23.65 2.64 -33.11
CA SER A 94 22.56 3.06 -32.21
C SER A 94 21.35 3.57 -33.00
N LEU A 95 21.55 4.45 -33.98
CA LEU A 95 20.46 4.99 -34.83
C LEU A 95 19.77 3.90 -35.65
N THR A 96 20.52 2.92 -36.18
CA THR A 96 19.92 1.81 -36.92
C THR A 96 19.09 0.92 -35.99
N ALA A 97 19.63 0.60 -34.80
CA ALA A 97 18.94 -0.24 -33.82
C ALA A 97 17.66 0.43 -33.29
N ILE A 98 17.71 1.73 -32.98
CA ILE A 98 16.54 2.46 -32.47
C ILE A 98 15.48 2.69 -33.55
N GLN A 99 15.87 2.88 -34.82
CA GLN A 99 14.93 2.92 -35.95
C GLN A 99 14.18 1.58 -36.06
N GLN A 100 14.90 0.46 -36.00
CA GLN A 100 14.30 -0.87 -36.04
C GLN A 100 13.39 -1.14 -34.84
N LEU A 101 13.82 -0.85 -33.61
CA LEU A 101 12.99 -1.01 -32.43
C LEU A 101 11.72 -0.13 -32.48
N THR A 102 11.85 1.11 -32.97
CA THR A 102 10.70 2.01 -33.15
C THR A 102 9.72 1.44 -34.19
N ASP A 103 10.23 0.88 -35.29
CA ASP A 103 9.39 0.27 -36.31
C ASP A 103 8.77 -1.06 -35.85
N ASP A 104 9.51 -1.89 -35.12
CA ASP A 104 9.02 -3.14 -34.50
C ASP A 104 7.83 -2.84 -33.57
N LEU A 105 7.92 -1.80 -32.73
CA LEU A 105 6.83 -1.41 -31.85
C LEU A 105 5.63 -0.79 -32.62
N ARG A 106 5.88 -0.03 -33.70
CA ARG A 106 4.80 0.63 -34.49
C ARG A 106 4.09 -0.32 -35.43
N PHE A 107 4.81 -1.28 -35.99
CA PHE A 107 4.33 -2.22 -37.00
C PHE A 107 4.36 -3.65 -36.49
N TRP A 108 4.08 -3.82 -35.20
CA TRP A 108 4.17 -5.10 -34.48
C TRP A 108 3.35 -6.22 -35.11
N GLN A 109 2.24 -5.91 -35.79
CA GLN A 109 1.40 -6.88 -36.49
C GLN A 109 2.14 -7.66 -37.60
N GLY A 110 3.27 -7.12 -38.09
CA GLY A 110 4.11 -7.75 -39.09
C GLY A 110 5.21 -8.65 -38.51
N LEU A 111 5.39 -8.70 -37.19
CA LEU A 111 6.41 -9.50 -36.53
C LEU A 111 6.03 -10.97 -36.50
N ASP A 112 7.01 -11.87 -36.60
CA ASP A 112 6.81 -13.31 -36.41
C ASP A 112 6.95 -13.64 -34.91
N PRO A 113 5.90 -14.10 -34.22
CA PRO A 113 5.99 -14.47 -32.81
C PRO A 113 7.04 -15.54 -32.51
N ALA A 114 7.44 -16.34 -33.51
CA ALA A 114 8.47 -17.37 -33.34
C ALA A 114 9.90 -16.80 -33.12
N ASP A 115 10.12 -15.53 -33.44
CA ASP A 115 11.39 -14.85 -33.21
C ASP A 115 11.57 -14.38 -31.74
N TYR A 116 10.52 -14.52 -30.92
CA TYR A 116 10.47 -14.05 -29.54
C TYR A 116 10.29 -15.21 -28.54
N PRO A 117 10.67 -15.05 -27.26
CA PRO A 117 10.42 -16.05 -26.24
C PRO A 117 8.92 -16.36 -26.10
N GLU A 118 8.55 -17.61 -25.84
CA GLU A 118 7.13 -17.96 -25.60
C GLU A 118 6.56 -17.28 -24.35
N SER A 119 7.41 -17.01 -23.35
CA SER A 119 7.03 -16.36 -22.09
C SER A 119 8.24 -15.70 -21.42
N ILE A 120 8.00 -14.62 -20.67
CA ILE A 120 8.96 -14.01 -19.75
C ILE A 120 8.34 -14.02 -18.35
N ASN A 121 9.10 -14.42 -17.33
CA ASN A 121 8.63 -14.51 -15.94
C ASN A 121 7.34 -15.35 -15.76
N ASP A 122 7.22 -16.46 -16.49
CA ASP A 122 6.04 -17.34 -16.54
C ASP A 122 4.76 -16.68 -17.09
N ILE A 123 4.87 -15.50 -17.71
CA ILE A 123 3.78 -14.78 -18.39
C ILE A 123 3.97 -14.93 -19.91
N PRO A 124 2.98 -15.46 -20.65
CA PRO A 124 3.04 -15.57 -22.11
C PRO A 124 3.20 -14.21 -22.79
N LEU A 125 3.95 -14.17 -23.89
CA LEU A 125 4.02 -12.96 -24.72
C LEU A 125 2.76 -12.88 -25.60
N ASP A 126 1.89 -11.93 -25.29
CA ASP A 126 0.71 -11.62 -26.08
C ASP A 126 0.92 -10.33 -26.89
N PHE A 127 0.94 -10.44 -28.21
CA PHE A 127 1.10 -9.30 -29.11
C PHE A 127 -0.17 -8.43 -29.18
N GLU A 128 -1.34 -8.97 -28.85
CA GLU A 128 -2.59 -8.18 -28.85
C GLU A 128 -2.58 -7.07 -27.81
N GLU A 129 -1.77 -7.19 -26.75
CA GLU A 129 -1.56 -6.14 -25.75
C GLU A 129 -0.97 -4.87 -26.37
N LEU A 130 -0.26 -4.96 -27.50
CA LEU A 130 0.26 -3.79 -28.22
C LEU A 130 -0.85 -2.97 -28.91
N ASN A 131 -2.10 -3.43 -28.93
CA ASN A 131 -3.25 -2.61 -29.33
C ASN A 131 -3.46 -1.39 -28.42
N HIS A 132 -2.95 -1.44 -27.19
CA HIS A 132 -2.96 -0.33 -26.24
C HIS A 132 -2.02 0.82 -26.65
N VAL A 133 -1.10 0.60 -27.59
CA VAL A 133 -0.19 1.65 -28.07
C VAL A 133 -0.96 2.67 -28.92
N ARG A 134 -0.99 3.92 -28.47
CA ARG A 134 -1.55 5.04 -29.24
C ARG A 134 -0.49 5.78 -30.04
N ARG A 135 0.69 5.96 -29.45
CA ARG A 135 1.75 6.76 -30.05
C ARG A 135 3.12 6.26 -29.58
N ILE A 136 4.08 6.26 -30.50
CA ILE A 136 5.48 5.95 -30.20
C ILE A 136 6.33 7.11 -30.67
N GLN A 137 7.12 7.68 -29.78
CA GLN A 137 8.10 8.71 -30.10
C GLN A 137 9.49 8.30 -29.64
N SER A 138 10.47 8.51 -30.51
CA SER A 138 11.88 8.32 -30.22
C SER A 138 12.70 9.25 -31.11
N ILE A 139 14.01 9.29 -30.88
CA ILE A 139 14.95 9.97 -31.76
C ILE A 139 14.79 9.58 -33.25
N ALA A 140 14.27 8.38 -33.55
CA ALA A 140 14.09 7.88 -34.91
C ALA A 140 12.95 8.57 -35.69
N ASN A 141 11.96 9.14 -35.00
CA ASN A 141 10.73 9.63 -35.65
C ASN A 141 10.26 11.01 -35.16
N VAL A 142 10.92 11.62 -34.17
CA VAL A 142 10.71 13.02 -33.81
C VAL A 142 10.96 13.94 -35.00
N ARG A 143 10.18 15.01 -35.07
CA ARG A 143 10.15 15.91 -36.22
C ARG A 143 10.42 17.33 -35.79
N TYR A 144 11.19 18.07 -36.56
CA TYR A 144 11.35 19.51 -36.36
C TYR A 144 10.64 20.26 -37.48
N GLN A 145 10.32 21.51 -37.21
CA GLN A 145 9.70 22.39 -38.18
C GLN A 145 10.75 23.31 -38.80
N GLU A 146 10.62 23.56 -40.10
CA GLU A 146 11.52 24.44 -40.84
C GLU A 146 10.69 25.27 -41.83
N ASN A 147 11.07 26.53 -42.00
CA ASN A 147 10.44 27.39 -42.99
C ASN A 147 11.06 27.18 -44.37
N ILE A 148 10.24 26.80 -45.36
CA ILE A 148 10.65 26.71 -46.76
C ILE A 148 9.76 27.63 -47.59
N GLY A 149 10.17 28.89 -47.72
CA GLY A 149 9.43 29.93 -48.43
C GLY A 149 8.28 30.49 -47.60
N ASP A 150 7.03 30.23 -48.02
CA ASP A 150 5.81 30.64 -47.29
C ASP A 150 5.10 29.42 -46.67
N THR A 151 5.81 28.30 -46.45
CA THR A 151 5.24 27.04 -45.96
C THR A 151 6.09 26.46 -44.85
N LEU A 152 5.42 26.09 -43.77
CA LEU A 152 5.98 25.36 -42.65
C LEU A 152 6.07 23.88 -43.00
N MET A 153 7.29 23.35 -43.13
CA MET A 153 7.52 21.93 -43.38
C MET A 153 7.93 21.20 -42.10
N SER A 154 7.38 20.00 -41.90
CA SER A 154 7.73 19.12 -40.78
C SER A 154 8.62 17.98 -41.26
N ASN A 155 9.91 18.06 -40.92
CA ASN A 155 10.95 17.10 -41.31
C ASN A 155 11.34 16.20 -40.13
N ARG A 156 11.75 14.95 -40.40
CA ARG A 156 12.31 14.10 -39.32
C ARG A 156 13.68 14.65 -38.91
N LEU A 157 13.95 14.64 -37.60
CA LEU A 157 15.25 15.01 -37.06
C LEU A 157 16.33 14.04 -37.54
N ILE A 158 16.04 12.73 -37.48
CA ILE A 158 16.87 11.69 -38.07
C ILE A 158 16.20 11.20 -39.38
N PRO A 159 16.87 11.25 -40.53
CA PRO A 159 16.32 10.75 -41.78
C PRO A 159 16.11 9.24 -41.71
N ALA A 160 15.09 8.73 -42.42
CA ALA A 160 14.78 7.30 -42.45
C ALA A 160 15.94 6.48 -43.07
N GLU A 161 16.62 7.03 -44.08
CA GLU A 161 17.86 6.49 -44.60
C GLU A 161 19.03 7.28 -43.98
N LEU A 162 19.87 6.60 -43.20
CA LEU A 162 21.02 7.22 -42.54
C LEU A 162 22.10 7.58 -43.57
N PRO A 163 22.72 8.77 -43.45
CA PRO A 163 23.77 9.18 -44.38
C PRO A 163 25.00 8.28 -44.31
N GLU A 164 25.69 8.13 -45.45
CA GLU A 164 26.92 7.34 -45.50
C GLU A 164 28.14 8.05 -44.87
N SER A 165 28.11 9.38 -44.76
CA SER A 165 29.19 10.19 -44.23
C SER A 165 29.08 10.40 -42.72
N ASP A 166 30.17 10.15 -41.98
CA ASP A 166 30.23 10.41 -40.53
C ASP A 166 30.15 11.92 -40.23
N ASP A 167 30.61 12.78 -41.16
CA ASP A 167 30.48 14.23 -41.03
C ASP A 167 29.01 14.68 -41.08
N GLU A 168 28.17 14.00 -41.89
CA GLU A 168 26.74 14.29 -41.98
C GLU A 168 26.00 13.81 -40.73
N LEU A 169 26.37 12.65 -40.17
CA LEU A 169 25.85 12.19 -38.87
C LEU A 169 26.23 13.15 -37.73
N ALA A 170 27.46 13.66 -37.73
CA ALA A 170 27.89 14.65 -36.74
C ALA A 170 27.10 15.96 -36.85
N ALA A 171 26.77 16.40 -38.07
CA ALA A 171 25.92 17.57 -38.28
C ALA A 171 24.48 17.34 -37.79
N ILE A 172 23.93 16.13 -37.98
CA ILE A 172 22.61 15.75 -37.44
C ILE A 172 22.64 15.76 -35.92
N LYS A 173 23.67 15.17 -35.31
CA LYS A 173 23.87 15.19 -33.85
C LYS A 173 23.93 16.62 -33.32
N GLN A 174 24.70 17.49 -33.97
CA GLN A 174 24.81 18.89 -33.55
C GLN A 174 23.45 19.59 -33.61
N ARG A 175 22.70 19.44 -34.72
CA ARG A 175 21.37 20.01 -34.87
C ARG A 175 20.40 19.50 -33.79
N ALA A 176 20.43 18.21 -33.51
CA ALA A 176 19.60 17.61 -32.47
C ALA A 176 19.92 18.20 -31.08
N LEU A 177 21.19 18.37 -30.74
CA LEU A 177 21.60 18.98 -29.47
C LEU A 177 21.26 20.48 -29.37
N GLU A 178 21.01 21.15 -30.50
CA GLU A 178 20.54 22.54 -30.54
C GLU A 178 19.01 22.66 -30.39
N HIS A 179 18.25 21.56 -30.42
CA HIS A 179 16.79 21.55 -30.21
C HIS A 179 16.44 21.31 -28.73
N GLU A 180 16.13 22.39 -28.01
CA GLU A 180 15.83 22.35 -26.57
C GLU A 180 14.58 21.51 -26.23
N ASP A 181 13.57 21.44 -27.10
CA ASP A 181 12.34 20.68 -26.86
C ASP A 181 12.53 19.16 -26.81
N TYR A 182 13.64 18.66 -27.36
CA TYR A 182 13.96 17.23 -27.42
C TYR A 182 15.12 16.82 -26.53
N LEU A 183 15.98 17.78 -26.17
CA LEU A 183 17.06 17.59 -25.21
C LEU A 183 16.49 17.16 -23.85
N LEU A 184 17.10 16.14 -23.23
CA LEU A 184 16.66 15.46 -22.00
C LEU A 184 15.30 14.74 -22.11
N ALA A 185 14.47 15.04 -23.11
CA ALA A 185 13.22 14.33 -23.36
C ALA A 185 13.42 13.02 -24.14
N PHE A 186 14.25 13.06 -25.19
CA PHE A 186 14.53 11.89 -26.04
C PHE A 186 16.01 11.51 -26.09
N TYR A 187 16.90 12.40 -25.66
CA TYR A 187 18.35 12.14 -25.59
C TYR A 187 19.05 13.02 -24.56
N SER A 188 20.05 12.49 -23.87
CA SER A 188 20.82 13.22 -22.86
C SER A 188 21.79 14.23 -23.48
N ALA A 189 22.19 15.23 -22.71
CA ALA A 189 23.13 16.27 -23.15
C ALA A 189 24.53 15.74 -23.51
N ASP A 190 24.94 14.62 -22.91
CA ASP A 190 26.18 13.92 -23.25
C ASP A 190 26.01 12.90 -24.39
N ALA A 191 24.78 12.75 -24.91
CA ALA A 191 24.38 11.80 -25.94
C ALA A 191 24.64 10.33 -25.60
N GLN A 192 24.79 9.96 -24.32
CA GLN A 192 24.93 8.56 -23.91
C GLN A 192 23.59 7.84 -23.74
N TYR A 193 22.54 8.60 -23.42
CA TYR A 193 21.21 8.06 -23.15
C TYR A 193 20.21 8.57 -24.19
N GLY A 194 19.25 7.71 -24.52
CA GLY A 194 18.11 8.02 -25.36
C GLY A 194 16.83 7.49 -24.71
N ALA A 195 15.69 7.93 -25.21
CA ALA A 195 14.40 7.47 -24.72
C ALA A 195 13.42 7.15 -25.86
N ILE A 196 12.58 6.15 -25.62
CA ILE A 196 11.35 5.90 -26.37
C ILE A 196 10.18 6.16 -25.44
N MET A 197 9.30 7.07 -25.83
CA MET A 197 8.01 7.27 -25.17
C MET A 197 6.96 6.42 -25.89
N ILE A 198 6.34 5.52 -25.15
CA ILE A 198 5.23 4.68 -25.62
C ILE A 198 3.98 5.16 -24.89
N GLN A 199 3.17 5.97 -25.58
CA GLN A 199 1.91 6.45 -25.04
C GLN A 199 0.85 5.34 -25.20
N THR A 200 0.13 5.09 -24.11
CA THR A 200 -0.89 4.04 -24.06
C THR A 200 -2.30 4.63 -24.01
N ASP A 201 -3.33 3.80 -24.11
CA ASP A 201 -4.71 4.20 -23.86
C ASP A 201 -5.24 3.73 -22.49
N PHE A 202 -4.36 3.18 -21.66
CA PHE A 202 -4.69 2.75 -20.32
C PHE A 202 -5.35 3.90 -19.53
N GLY A 203 -6.50 3.62 -18.94
CA GLY A 203 -7.28 4.54 -18.11
C GLY A 203 -8.12 5.51 -18.90
N ALA A 204 -7.98 5.54 -20.24
CA ALA A 204 -8.73 6.38 -21.16
C ALA A 204 -9.69 5.58 -22.06
N GLN A 205 -9.88 4.28 -21.80
CA GLN A 205 -10.87 3.46 -22.47
C GLN A 205 -12.24 3.64 -21.81
N PRO A 206 -13.31 4.00 -22.54
CA PRO A 206 -14.65 4.07 -21.97
C PRO A 206 -15.14 2.68 -21.56
N LYS A 207 -15.88 2.56 -20.46
CA LYS A 207 -16.50 1.30 -20.04
C LYS A 207 -17.35 0.68 -21.14
N GLU A 208 -17.34 -0.65 -21.27
CA GLU A 208 -18.13 -1.40 -22.28
C GLU A 208 -19.61 -0.99 -22.35
N ASP A 209 -20.23 -0.62 -21.23
CA ASP A 209 -21.65 -0.20 -21.17
C ASP A 209 -21.90 1.24 -21.66
N TYR A 210 -20.85 2.01 -21.98
CA TYR A 210 -20.96 3.38 -22.46
C TYR A 210 -21.49 3.40 -23.89
N VAL A 211 -22.63 4.05 -24.08
CA VAL A 211 -23.18 4.34 -25.41
C VAL A 211 -22.89 5.80 -25.71
N SER A 212 -22.04 6.06 -26.71
CA SER A 212 -21.78 7.41 -27.18
C SER A 212 -23.09 8.09 -27.60
N ALA A 213 -23.31 9.32 -27.15
CA ALA A 213 -24.42 10.14 -27.61
C ALA A 213 -24.33 10.43 -29.13
N VAL A 214 -23.15 10.22 -29.72
CA VAL A 214 -22.88 10.35 -31.15
C VAL A 214 -22.34 9.02 -31.66
N ASP A 215 -23.15 8.26 -32.40
CA ASP A 215 -22.66 7.08 -33.11
C ASP A 215 -22.02 7.53 -34.43
N SER A 216 -20.69 7.43 -34.51
CA SER A 216 -19.93 7.77 -35.72
C SER A 216 -20.36 6.94 -36.95
N SER A 217 -20.96 5.77 -36.75
CA SER A 217 -21.49 4.92 -37.81
C SER A 217 -22.85 5.37 -38.34
N ASP A 218 -23.59 6.16 -37.56
CA ASP A 218 -24.83 6.83 -37.98
C ASP A 218 -24.57 8.16 -38.69
N ILE A 219 -23.37 8.73 -38.55
CA ILE A 219 -22.92 9.89 -39.33
C ILE A 219 -22.47 9.41 -40.72
N SER A 220 -23.44 9.13 -41.59
CA SER A 220 -23.20 9.02 -43.03
C SER A 220 -23.36 10.40 -43.67
N LEU A 221 -22.30 10.88 -44.36
CA LEU A 221 -22.45 11.98 -45.31
C LEU A 221 -23.46 11.54 -46.39
N ASP A 222 -24.63 12.18 -46.43
CA ASP A 222 -25.63 11.94 -47.47
C ASP A 222 -25.02 12.16 -48.87
N ASP A 223 -25.51 11.43 -49.87
CA ASP A 223 -25.04 11.43 -51.26
C ASP A 223 -25.10 12.83 -51.93
N SER A 224 -25.69 13.83 -51.25
CA SER A 224 -25.71 15.24 -51.66
C SER A 224 -24.32 15.88 -51.78
N PHE A 225 -23.27 15.27 -51.21
CA PHE A 225 -21.87 15.70 -51.40
C PHE A 225 -21.25 15.27 -52.74
N GLY A 226 -21.93 14.43 -53.54
CA GLY A 226 -21.40 13.86 -54.79
C GLY A 226 -21.48 14.75 -56.04
N GLY A 227 -22.09 15.94 -55.98
CA GLY A 227 -22.37 16.74 -57.17
C GLY A 227 -22.13 18.25 -56.98
N PHE A 228 -21.34 18.84 -57.89
CA PHE A 228 -21.11 20.29 -57.99
C PHE A 228 -22.41 21.11 -58.28
N ASP A 229 -23.51 20.43 -58.56
CA ASP A 229 -24.81 21.01 -58.92
C ASP A 229 -25.72 21.32 -57.70
N ALA A 230 -25.30 20.96 -56.47
CA ALA A 230 -26.08 21.16 -55.24
C ALA A 230 -26.15 22.63 -54.75
N PHE A 231 -25.39 23.55 -55.36
CA PHE A 231 -25.35 24.97 -54.94
C PHE A 231 -26.51 25.84 -55.47
N ASP A 232 -27.38 25.32 -56.34
CA ASP A 232 -28.45 26.09 -57.00
C ASP A 232 -29.87 25.82 -56.45
N SER A 233 -30.02 25.03 -55.38
CA SER A 233 -31.31 24.85 -54.70
C SER A 233 -31.35 25.55 -53.34
N ASP A 234 -32.41 26.34 -53.12
CA ASP A 234 -32.82 27.01 -51.85
C ASP A 234 -33.07 26.04 -50.66
N GLY A 235 -32.57 24.80 -50.73
CA GLY A 235 -32.66 23.81 -49.67
C GLY A 235 -31.59 24.06 -48.62
N GLY A 236 -32.01 24.68 -47.51
CA GLY A 236 -31.19 24.81 -46.32
C GLY A 236 -30.66 23.46 -45.84
N PHE A 237 -29.44 23.49 -45.33
CA PHE A 237 -28.76 22.36 -44.71
C PHE A 237 -29.43 22.08 -43.35
N ASP A 238 -30.46 21.25 -43.32
CA ASP A 238 -31.16 20.90 -42.08
C ASP A 238 -30.41 19.74 -41.39
N LEU A 239 -29.49 20.09 -40.49
CA LEU A 239 -28.95 19.17 -39.49
C LEU A 239 -30.01 18.99 -38.39
N GLU A 240 -30.68 17.84 -38.35
CA GLU A 240 -31.52 17.46 -37.21
C GLU A 240 -30.62 16.91 -36.09
N PHE A 241 -30.58 17.63 -34.96
CA PHE A 241 -29.96 17.16 -33.73
C PHE A 241 -31.02 16.51 -32.85
N ASP A 242 -30.72 15.33 -32.29
CA ASP A 242 -31.59 14.73 -31.28
C ASP A 242 -31.44 15.48 -29.94
N GLU A 243 -32.33 16.45 -29.70
CA GLU A 243 -32.40 17.20 -28.43
C GLU A 243 -32.83 16.32 -27.23
N SER A 244 -33.18 15.04 -27.46
CA SER A 244 -33.56 14.08 -26.40
C SER A 244 -32.45 13.09 -26.03
N ALA A 245 -31.29 13.14 -26.70
CA ALA A 245 -30.14 12.33 -26.35
C ALA A 245 -29.59 12.77 -24.97
N GLU A 246 -29.66 11.89 -23.98
CA GLU A 246 -28.98 12.09 -22.70
C GLU A 246 -27.47 11.92 -22.93
N VAL A 247 -26.70 13.00 -22.78
CA VAL A 247 -25.23 12.94 -22.79
C VAL A 247 -24.80 12.21 -21.52
N GLN A 248 -24.43 10.94 -21.65
CA GLN A 248 -23.81 10.20 -20.57
C GLN A 248 -22.38 10.70 -20.39
N ASP A 249 -21.99 10.96 -19.15
CA ASP A 249 -20.60 11.20 -18.81
C ASP A 249 -19.78 9.94 -19.14
N VAL A 250 -18.65 10.13 -19.83
CA VAL A 250 -17.76 9.02 -20.17
C VAL A 250 -17.11 8.52 -18.87
N VAL A 251 -17.45 7.30 -18.46
CA VAL A 251 -16.78 6.62 -17.36
C VAL A 251 -15.71 5.72 -17.95
N PHE A 252 -14.46 5.89 -17.52
CA PHE A 252 -13.34 5.08 -18.01
C PHE A 252 -13.21 3.75 -17.27
N GLU A 253 -12.61 2.77 -17.95
CA GLU A 253 -12.23 1.49 -17.37
C GLU A 253 -11.04 1.67 -16.43
N PRO A 254 -11.14 1.18 -15.18
CA PRO A 254 -9.99 1.14 -14.30
C PRO A 254 -8.99 0.12 -14.85
N VAL A 255 -7.73 0.53 -14.97
CA VAL A 255 -6.70 -0.35 -15.53
C VAL A 255 -6.19 -1.29 -14.47
N ASP A 256 -6.36 -2.58 -14.68
CA ASP A 256 -5.87 -3.58 -13.75
C ASP A 256 -4.35 -3.78 -13.83
N MET A 257 -3.78 -4.34 -12.75
CA MET A 257 -2.34 -4.60 -12.67
C MET A 257 -1.87 -5.63 -13.71
N LEU A 258 -2.74 -6.54 -14.13
CA LEU A 258 -2.41 -7.61 -15.07
C LEU A 258 -2.23 -7.08 -16.49
N GLY A 259 -3.12 -6.23 -16.99
CA GLY A 259 -3.00 -5.61 -18.30
C GLY A 259 -1.70 -4.80 -18.41
N TYR A 260 -1.39 -4.00 -17.40
CA TYR A 260 -0.10 -3.30 -17.33
C TYR A 260 1.10 -4.25 -17.33
N THR A 261 1.04 -5.34 -16.57
CA THR A 261 2.12 -6.32 -16.51
C THR A 261 2.29 -7.02 -17.85
N ASN A 262 1.21 -7.50 -18.48
CA ASN A 262 1.23 -8.14 -19.78
C ASN A 262 1.80 -7.23 -20.86
N PHE A 263 1.34 -5.97 -20.90
CA PHE A 263 1.86 -4.95 -21.79
C PHE A 263 3.36 -4.70 -21.59
N HIS A 264 3.81 -4.64 -20.33
CA HIS A 264 5.23 -4.50 -20.06
C HIS A 264 6.03 -5.74 -20.51
N ILE A 265 5.52 -6.94 -20.30
CA ILE A 265 6.17 -8.19 -20.70
C ILE A 265 6.34 -8.28 -22.22
N ILE A 266 5.32 -7.93 -23.01
CA ILE A 266 5.46 -7.93 -24.48
C ILE A 266 6.44 -6.85 -24.95
N THR A 267 6.37 -5.63 -24.41
CA THR A 267 7.30 -4.55 -24.78
C THR A 267 8.74 -4.89 -24.40
N LYS A 268 8.93 -5.58 -23.26
CA LYS A 268 10.21 -6.15 -22.84
C LYS A 268 10.75 -7.20 -23.77
N GLY A 269 9.92 -8.14 -24.21
CA GLY A 269 10.28 -9.09 -25.26
C GLY A 269 10.78 -8.41 -26.55
N LEU A 270 10.18 -7.27 -26.92
CA LEU A 270 10.59 -6.51 -28.10
C LEU A 270 11.92 -5.78 -27.90
N TYR A 271 12.12 -5.08 -26.77
CA TYR A 271 13.35 -4.29 -26.57
C TYR A 271 14.55 -5.14 -26.15
N GLU A 272 14.38 -6.26 -25.43
CA GLU A 272 15.51 -7.12 -24.99
C GLU A 272 16.25 -7.76 -26.18
N LYS A 273 15.61 -7.85 -27.35
CA LYS A 273 16.26 -8.21 -28.63
C LYS A 273 17.46 -7.30 -28.96
N TYR A 274 17.46 -6.07 -28.45
CA TYR A 274 18.48 -5.05 -28.69
C TYR A 274 19.44 -4.88 -27.50
N ASP A 275 19.46 -5.84 -26.55
CA ASP A 275 20.38 -5.83 -25.40
C ASP A 275 21.86 -5.88 -25.80
N GLU A 276 22.21 -6.29 -27.03
CA GLU A 276 23.60 -6.21 -27.48
C GLU A 276 24.07 -4.76 -27.70
N GLN A 277 23.16 -3.88 -28.10
CA GLN A 277 23.42 -2.47 -28.42
C GLN A 277 23.13 -1.55 -27.24
N PHE A 278 22.12 -1.90 -26.43
CA PHE A 278 21.57 -1.02 -25.41
C PHE A 278 21.51 -1.68 -24.02
N GLU A 279 21.50 -0.83 -23.00
CA GLU A 279 21.10 -1.20 -21.65
C GLU A 279 19.84 -0.40 -21.30
N PHE A 280 18.75 -1.08 -20.98
CA PHE A 280 17.42 -0.48 -20.83
C PHE A 280 17.05 -0.21 -19.38
N TYR A 281 16.36 0.90 -19.17
CA TYR A 281 15.85 1.42 -17.89
C TYR A 281 14.38 1.84 -18.08
N PRO A 282 13.45 0.89 -18.11
CA PRO A 282 12.04 1.21 -18.30
C PRO A 282 11.45 1.85 -17.04
N VAL A 283 10.77 2.98 -17.19
CA VAL A 283 10.04 3.69 -16.13
C VAL A 283 8.62 4.01 -16.57
N GLY A 284 7.73 4.25 -15.60
CA GLY A 284 6.29 4.43 -15.82
C GLY A 284 5.46 3.36 -15.09
N ASN A 285 4.14 3.42 -15.24
CA ASN A 285 3.23 2.53 -14.52
C ASN A 285 3.38 1.04 -14.91
N PRO A 286 3.56 0.64 -16.19
CA PRO A 286 3.63 -0.78 -16.54
C PRO A 286 4.81 -1.55 -15.90
N PRO A 287 6.07 -1.04 -15.95
CA PRO A 287 7.19 -1.65 -15.22
C PRO A 287 7.00 -1.64 -13.70
N MET A 288 6.38 -0.59 -13.15
CA MET A 288 6.03 -0.51 -11.72
C MET A 288 5.05 -1.62 -11.33
N MET A 289 4.05 -1.90 -12.17
CA MET A 289 3.05 -2.94 -11.92
C MET A 289 3.64 -4.35 -12.02
N GLU A 290 4.57 -4.62 -12.94
CA GLU A 290 5.34 -5.89 -12.92
C GLU A 290 6.07 -6.06 -11.59
N PHE A 291 6.73 -5.00 -11.11
CA PHE A 291 7.42 -5.01 -9.81
C PHE A 291 6.45 -5.27 -8.65
N MET A 292 5.29 -4.60 -8.63
CA MET A 292 4.25 -4.81 -7.61
C MET A 292 3.69 -6.24 -7.65
N MET A 293 3.51 -6.82 -8.83
CA MET A 293 3.04 -8.20 -8.98
C MET A 293 4.07 -9.20 -8.44
N ASN A 294 5.36 -8.98 -8.74
CA ASN A 294 6.45 -9.75 -8.17
C ASN A 294 6.48 -9.66 -6.64
N MET A 295 6.24 -8.45 -6.10
CA MET A 295 6.12 -8.23 -4.66
C MET A 295 4.92 -8.97 -4.05
N LEU A 296 3.75 -8.97 -4.70
CA LEU A 296 2.58 -9.74 -4.25
C LEU A 296 2.88 -11.24 -4.19
N ASN A 297 3.60 -11.77 -5.18
CA ASN A 297 4.06 -13.16 -5.18
C ASN A 297 4.99 -13.44 -3.99
N GLN A 298 5.94 -12.56 -3.71
CA GLN A 298 6.80 -12.67 -2.53
C GLN A 298 5.99 -12.60 -1.22
N MET A 299 4.97 -11.74 -1.15
CA MET A 299 4.08 -11.62 0.00
C MET A 299 3.30 -12.92 0.26
N MET A 300 2.83 -13.57 -0.79
CA MET A 300 2.19 -14.89 -0.67
C MET A 300 3.15 -15.92 -0.07
N VAL A 301 4.41 -15.95 -0.55
CA VAL A 301 5.44 -16.85 0.00
C VAL A 301 5.72 -16.53 1.47
N LEU A 302 5.90 -15.26 1.82
CA LEU A 302 6.09 -14.82 3.21
C LEU A 302 4.89 -15.19 4.09
N GLY A 303 3.66 -15.05 3.59
CA GLY A 303 2.44 -15.48 4.28
C GLY A 303 2.42 -16.97 4.58
N ILE A 304 2.80 -17.83 3.62
CA ILE A 304 2.93 -19.27 3.83
C ILE A 304 4.00 -19.57 4.88
N VAL A 305 5.16 -18.92 4.79
CA VAL A 305 6.26 -19.08 5.77
C VAL A 305 5.80 -18.64 7.18
N MET A 306 5.02 -17.56 7.28
CA MET A 306 4.44 -17.09 8.55
C MET A 306 3.54 -18.15 9.18
N VAL A 307 2.64 -18.75 8.40
CA VAL A 307 1.76 -19.85 8.84
C VAL A 307 2.57 -21.05 9.33
N LEU A 308 3.66 -21.40 8.64
CA LEU A 308 4.57 -22.48 9.05
C LEU A 308 5.29 -22.15 10.36
N ILE A 309 5.75 -20.91 10.53
CA ILE A 309 6.39 -20.45 11.78
C ILE A 309 5.40 -20.47 12.94
N PHE A 310 4.18 -19.97 12.74
CA PHE A 310 3.13 -20.06 13.76
C PHE A 310 2.83 -21.50 14.14
N THR A 311 2.71 -22.40 13.17
CA THR A 311 2.53 -23.84 13.40
C THR A 311 3.68 -24.41 14.23
N LEU A 312 4.93 -24.06 13.90
CA LEU A 312 6.13 -24.48 14.62
C LEU A 312 6.14 -23.96 16.05
N LEU A 313 5.84 -22.67 16.26
CA LEU A 313 5.83 -22.04 17.58
C LEU A 313 4.73 -22.63 18.47
N LEU A 314 3.51 -22.82 17.94
CA LEU A 314 2.42 -23.47 18.65
C LEU A 314 2.75 -24.93 18.99
N TRP A 315 3.45 -25.65 18.10
CA TRP A 315 3.92 -27.01 18.40
C TRP A 315 4.89 -26.97 19.57
N ILE A 316 5.94 -26.17 19.51
CA ILE A 316 6.95 -26.11 20.56
C ILE A 316 6.30 -25.75 21.92
N LEU A 317 5.31 -24.86 21.87
CA LEU A 317 4.53 -24.42 23.00
C LEU A 317 3.70 -25.54 23.64
N PHE A 318 2.79 -26.16 22.88
CA PHE A 318 1.81 -27.10 23.43
C PHE A 318 2.26 -28.56 23.40
N ARG A 319 3.30 -28.88 22.62
CA ARG A 319 3.89 -30.22 22.46
C ARG A 319 2.90 -31.33 22.07
N SER A 320 1.76 -30.94 21.50
CA SER A 320 0.67 -31.83 21.13
C SER A 320 0.14 -31.42 19.76
N PHE A 321 0.03 -32.37 18.83
CA PHE A 321 -0.40 -32.09 17.47
C PHE A 321 -1.83 -31.55 17.42
N SER A 322 -2.76 -32.09 18.22
CA SER A 322 -4.14 -31.58 18.28
C SER A 322 -4.21 -30.16 18.84
N ALA A 323 -3.31 -29.80 19.75
CA ALA A 323 -3.21 -28.44 20.30
C ALA A 323 -2.63 -27.42 19.30
N VAL A 324 -2.11 -27.86 18.15
CA VAL A 324 -1.66 -27.01 17.05
C VAL A 324 -2.70 -26.99 15.94
N LEU A 325 -3.13 -28.17 15.50
CA LEU A 325 -4.07 -28.33 14.39
C LEU A 325 -5.37 -27.57 14.65
N TRP A 326 -5.94 -27.67 15.86
CA TRP A 326 -7.25 -27.09 16.14
C TRP A 326 -7.25 -25.56 16.15
N PRO A 327 -6.34 -24.86 16.84
CA PRO A 327 -6.19 -23.41 16.66
C PRO A 327 -6.05 -23.00 15.18
N MET A 328 -5.19 -23.69 14.41
CA MET A 328 -4.99 -23.37 12.98
C MET A 328 -6.25 -23.56 12.15
N VAL A 329 -7.01 -24.65 12.35
CA VAL A 329 -8.30 -24.87 11.66
C VAL A 329 -9.33 -23.81 12.07
N THR A 330 -9.32 -23.40 13.34
CA THR A 330 -10.25 -22.40 13.88
C THR A 330 -10.03 -21.03 13.21
N ILE A 331 -8.75 -20.64 13.07
CA ILE A 331 -8.34 -19.39 12.41
C ILE A 331 -8.53 -19.46 10.89
N ALA A 332 -8.23 -20.60 10.25
CA ALA A 332 -8.45 -20.77 8.83
C ALA A 332 -9.95 -20.66 8.48
N ALA A 333 -10.83 -21.20 9.33
CA ALA A 333 -12.27 -21.08 9.15
C ALA A 333 -12.77 -19.63 9.35
N SER A 334 -12.26 -18.90 10.35
CA SER A 334 -12.60 -17.49 10.52
C SER A 334 -12.15 -16.67 9.32
N MET A 335 -10.96 -16.92 8.78
CA MET A 335 -10.46 -16.24 7.59
C MET A 335 -11.31 -16.55 6.35
N ALA A 336 -11.63 -17.83 6.12
CA ALA A 336 -12.47 -18.23 4.99
C ALA A 336 -13.84 -17.56 5.02
N TRP A 337 -14.45 -17.40 6.20
CA TRP A 337 -15.73 -16.69 6.33
C TRP A 337 -15.57 -15.18 6.18
N THR A 338 -14.48 -14.60 6.69
CA THR A 338 -14.20 -13.18 6.55
C THR A 338 -14.08 -12.79 5.09
N TRP A 339 -13.19 -13.46 4.35
CA TRP A 339 -12.98 -13.20 2.92
C TRP A 339 -14.19 -13.61 2.09
N GLY A 340 -14.75 -14.81 2.34
CA GLY A 340 -15.89 -15.30 1.59
C GLY A 340 -17.09 -14.37 1.69
N ILE A 341 -17.43 -13.87 2.88
CA ILE A 341 -18.58 -12.96 3.04
C ILE A 341 -18.36 -11.63 2.31
N THR A 342 -17.16 -11.04 2.42
CA THR A 342 -16.82 -9.81 1.68
C THR A 342 -17.04 -9.98 0.18
N VAL A 343 -16.56 -11.09 -0.38
CA VAL A 343 -16.68 -11.39 -1.81
C VAL A 343 -18.12 -11.76 -2.20
N TRP A 344 -18.88 -12.44 -1.34
CA TRP A 344 -20.31 -12.70 -1.59
C TRP A 344 -21.16 -11.43 -1.61
N LEU A 345 -20.74 -10.38 -0.91
CA LEU A 345 -21.36 -9.05 -0.95
C LEU A 345 -21.01 -8.26 -2.22
N GLY A 346 -20.13 -8.78 -3.09
CA GLY A 346 -19.67 -8.09 -4.29
C GLY A 346 -18.72 -6.93 -3.99
N ILE A 347 -18.05 -6.97 -2.83
CA ILE A 347 -17.06 -5.96 -2.45
C ILE A 347 -15.71 -6.38 -3.04
N THR A 348 -15.09 -5.50 -3.82
CA THR A 348 -13.74 -5.67 -4.35
C THR A 348 -12.72 -5.64 -3.23
N VAL A 349 -11.67 -6.45 -3.36
CA VAL A 349 -10.65 -6.62 -2.32
C VAL A 349 -9.37 -5.90 -2.76
N SER A 350 -8.85 -5.01 -1.91
CA SER A 350 -7.58 -4.32 -2.15
C SER A 350 -6.39 -5.06 -1.52
N GLN A 351 -5.17 -4.57 -1.76
CA GLN A 351 -3.94 -5.06 -1.10
C GLN A 351 -4.00 -5.09 0.44
N MET A 352 -4.89 -4.30 1.04
CA MET A 352 -5.07 -4.26 2.49
C MET A 352 -5.62 -5.57 3.07
N ILE A 353 -6.07 -6.52 2.23
CA ILE A 353 -6.40 -7.88 2.68
C ILE A 353 -5.23 -8.55 3.40
N SER A 354 -3.99 -8.26 3.01
CA SER A 354 -2.79 -8.77 3.69
C SER A 354 -2.77 -8.36 5.18
N LEU A 355 -3.14 -7.11 5.48
CA LEU A 355 -3.26 -6.58 6.84
C LEU A 355 -4.44 -7.18 7.59
N THR A 356 -5.58 -7.39 6.92
CA THR A 356 -6.73 -8.08 7.51
C THR A 356 -6.36 -9.51 7.90
N VAL A 357 -5.68 -10.22 7.01
CA VAL A 357 -5.18 -11.57 7.27
C VAL A 357 -4.28 -11.56 8.49
N LEU A 358 -3.30 -10.66 8.54
CA LEU A 358 -2.37 -10.52 9.66
C LEU A 358 -3.09 -10.29 10.98
N LEU A 359 -4.02 -9.34 11.04
CA LEU A 359 -4.76 -8.98 12.25
C LEU A 359 -5.66 -10.13 12.75
N VAL A 360 -6.48 -10.70 11.86
CA VAL A 360 -7.41 -11.79 12.23
C VAL A 360 -6.63 -13.02 12.68
N PHE A 361 -5.49 -13.29 12.05
CA PHE A 361 -4.61 -14.38 12.46
C PHE A 361 -3.99 -14.12 13.84
N ALA A 362 -3.51 -12.90 14.07
CA ALA A 362 -2.94 -12.48 15.36
C ALA A 362 -3.95 -12.63 16.51
N VAL A 363 -5.16 -12.06 16.35
CA VAL A 363 -6.23 -12.13 17.36
C VAL A 363 -6.72 -13.57 17.54
N GLY A 364 -6.96 -14.30 16.45
CA GLY A 364 -7.42 -15.69 16.52
C GLY A 364 -6.41 -16.63 17.19
N ILE A 365 -5.10 -16.41 17.00
CA ILE A 365 -4.06 -17.10 17.76
C ILE A 365 -4.16 -16.75 19.24
N ALA A 366 -4.25 -15.47 19.57
CA ALA A 366 -4.29 -15.02 20.96
C ALA A 366 -5.45 -15.68 21.73
N ASP A 367 -6.66 -15.62 21.17
CA ASP A 367 -7.86 -16.25 21.70
C ASP A 367 -7.67 -17.75 21.96
N CYS A 368 -7.18 -18.47 20.94
CA CYS A 368 -6.92 -19.91 21.04
C CYS A 368 -5.85 -20.22 22.09
N VAL A 369 -4.76 -19.44 22.14
CA VAL A 369 -3.66 -19.64 23.09
C VAL A 369 -4.13 -19.40 24.53
N HIS A 370 -4.95 -18.37 24.78
CA HIS A 370 -5.53 -18.11 26.10
C HIS A 370 -6.43 -19.26 26.58
N VAL A 371 -7.36 -19.71 25.73
CA VAL A 371 -8.24 -20.85 26.03
C VAL A 371 -7.42 -22.13 26.28
N MET A 372 -6.46 -22.43 25.40
CA MET A 372 -5.64 -23.63 25.48
C MET A 372 -4.71 -23.62 26.70
N SER A 373 -4.12 -22.47 27.04
CA SER A 373 -3.29 -22.31 28.23
C SER A 373 -4.10 -22.59 29.52
N ALA A 374 -5.32 -22.03 29.61
CA ALA A 374 -6.24 -22.31 30.72
C ALA A 374 -6.63 -23.80 30.77
N TYR A 375 -6.94 -24.40 29.62
CA TYR A 375 -7.27 -25.82 29.50
C TYR A 375 -6.13 -26.71 30.00
N PHE A 376 -4.90 -26.47 29.54
CA PHE A 376 -3.74 -27.22 30.01
C PHE A 376 -3.42 -26.98 31.49
N SER A 377 -3.73 -25.81 32.04
CA SER A 377 -3.59 -25.55 33.48
C SER A 377 -4.53 -26.43 34.29
N PHE A 378 -5.83 -26.46 33.95
CA PHE A 378 -6.81 -27.30 34.66
C PHE A 378 -6.55 -28.80 34.46
N ARG A 379 -6.09 -29.22 33.27
CA ARG A 379 -5.66 -30.62 33.04
C ARG A 379 -4.46 -31.00 33.91
N ARG A 380 -3.50 -30.10 34.13
CA ARG A 380 -2.35 -30.31 35.04
C ARG A 380 -2.77 -30.39 36.50
N GLU A 381 -3.85 -29.72 36.87
CA GLU A 381 -4.49 -29.82 38.20
C GLU A 381 -5.30 -31.12 38.38
N GLY A 382 -5.37 -31.99 37.36
CA GLY A 382 -6.04 -33.28 37.41
C GLY A 382 -7.54 -33.23 37.06
N LYS A 383 -8.03 -32.13 36.47
CA LYS A 383 -9.41 -32.01 36.01
C LYS A 383 -9.68 -32.88 34.77
N GLU A 384 -10.86 -33.50 34.73
CA GLU A 384 -11.31 -34.26 33.57
C GLU A 384 -11.59 -33.36 32.36
N HIS A 385 -11.64 -33.93 31.15
CA HIS A 385 -11.66 -33.15 29.90
C HIS A 385 -12.80 -32.12 29.86
N TYR A 386 -14.03 -32.57 30.11
CA TYR A 386 -15.22 -31.70 30.07
C TYR A 386 -15.22 -30.64 31.18
N GLU A 387 -14.76 -30.99 32.37
CA GLU A 387 -14.65 -30.05 33.49
C GLU A 387 -13.57 -28.99 33.20
N ALA A 388 -12.41 -29.42 32.71
CA ALA A 388 -11.33 -28.53 32.31
C ALA A 388 -11.77 -27.59 31.19
N LEU A 389 -12.52 -28.07 30.20
CA LEU A 389 -13.06 -27.26 29.11
C LEU A 389 -14.02 -26.19 29.65
N SER A 390 -15.02 -26.58 30.46
CA SER A 390 -15.97 -25.65 31.08
C SER A 390 -15.28 -24.57 31.93
N LEU A 391 -14.32 -24.97 32.78
CA LEU A 391 -13.56 -24.03 33.60
C LEU A 391 -12.69 -23.07 32.78
N SER A 392 -12.14 -23.54 31.65
CA SER A 392 -11.30 -22.72 30.77
C SER A 392 -12.10 -21.60 30.13
N TYR A 393 -13.24 -21.93 29.51
CA TYR A 393 -14.11 -20.93 28.90
C TYR A 393 -14.72 -19.98 29.93
N GLY A 394 -15.05 -20.48 31.14
CA GLY A 394 -15.47 -19.61 32.23
C GLY A 394 -14.39 -18.63 32.68
N LYS A 395 -13.11 -19.05 32.67
CA LYS A 395 -11.96 -18.22 33.06
C LYS A 395 -11.60 -17.19 31.99
N THR A 396 -11.60 -17.56 30.71
CA THR A 396 -11.09 -16.69 29.64
C THR A 396 -12.18 -16.01 28.81
N GLY A 397 -13.38 -16.58 28.70
CA GLY A 397 -14.38 -16.15 27.71
C GLY A 397 -14.85 -14.70 27.85
N LEU A 398 -14.97 -14.20 29.08
CA LEU A 398 -15.30 -12.79 29.31
C LEU A 398 -14.21 -11.85 28.80
N ALA A 399 -12.94 -12.18 29.04
CA ALA A 399 -11.83 -11.36 28.58
C ALA A 399 -11.77 -11.36 27.05
N ILE A 400 -11.86 -12.53 26.42
CA ILE A 400 -11.88 -12.70 24.96
C ILE A 400 -13.03 -11.90 24.32
N MET A 401 -14.22 -11.89 24.92
CA MET A 401 -15.34 -11.08 24.42
C MET A 401 -15.02 -9.58 24.46
N VAL A 402 -14.43 -9.09 25.56
CA VAL A 402 -14.07 -7.67 25.68
C VAL A 402 -13.01 -7.31 24.67
N THR A 403 -12.00 -8.16 24.49
CA THR A 403 -10.87 -7.91 23.58
C THR A 403 -11.35 -7.88 22.14
N THR A 404 -12.20 -8.84 21.75
CA THR A 404 -12.90 -8.83 20.46
C THR A 404 -13.65 -7.52 20.23
N VAL A 405 -14.43 -7.05 21.21
CA VAL A 405 -15.19 -5.80 21.08
C VAL A 405 -14.27 -4.58 20.98
N THR A 406 -13.22 -4.51 21.78
CA THR A 406 -12.27 -3.39 21.72
C THR A 406 -11.50 -3.35 20.42
N THR A 407 -11.02 -4.50 19.93
CA THR A 407 -10.28 -4.59 18.68
C THR A 407 -11.19 -4.29 17.50
N MET A 408 -12.42 -4.84 17.48
CA MET A 408 -13.45 -4.50 16.50
C MET A 408 -13.72 -2.99 16.47
N CYS A 409 -13.96 -2.36 17.62
CA CYS A 409 -14.20 -0.92 17.68
C CYS A 409 -12.97 -0.09 17.27
N GLY A 410 -11.76 -0.56 17.61
CA GLY A 410 -10.51 0.09 17.25
C GLY A 410 -10.30 0.12 15.73
N VAL A 411 -10.56 -0.99 15.03
CA VAL A 411 -10.44 -1.05 13.57
C VAL A 411 -11.63 -0.44 12.84
N LEU A 412 -12.83 -0.46 13.42
CA LEU A 412 -13.98 0.30 12.88
C LEU A 412 -13.72 1.82 12.90
N ALA A 413 -12.84 2.33 13.76
CA ALA A 413 -12.47 3.74 13.71
C ALA A 413 -11.81 4.12 12.38
N LEU A 414 -11.20 3.16 11.66
CA LEU A 414 -10.61 3.40 10.32
C LEU A 414 -11.66 3.62 9.24
N THR A 415 -12.92 3.20 9.45
CA THR A 415 -13.99 3.38 8.47
C THR A 415 -14.46 4.84 8.37
N THR A 416 -13.89 5.74 9.17
CA THR A 416 -14.12 7.18 9.04
C THR A 416 -13.21 7.85 8.01
N SER A 417 -12.25 7.10 7.43
CA SER A 417 -11.43 7.59 6.30
C SER A 417 -12.28 7.76 5.06
N GLU A 418 -12.00 8.77 4.23
CA GLU A 418 -12.67 8.96 2.94
C GLU A 418 -12.20 7.94 1.88
N LEU A 419 -11.12 7.20 2.17
CA LEU A 419 -10.55 6.22 1.25
C LEU A 419 -11.25 4.87 1.33
N LEU A 420 -11.82 4.44 0.20
CA LEU A 420 -12.60 3.20 0.11
C LEU A 420 -11.80 1.95 0.55
N PRO A 421 -10.53 1.75 0.14
CA PRO A 421 -9.74 0.61 0.60
C PRO A 421 -9.54 0.54 2.11
N ILE A 422 -9.38 1.69 2.79
CA ILE A 422 -9.23 1.75 4.25
C ILE A 422 -10.57 1.43 4.93
N GLN A 423 -11.69 1.90 4.39
CA GLN A 423 -13.02 1.55 4.89
C GLN A 423 -13.29 0.05 4.77
N VAL A 424 -13.03 -0.54 3.59
CA VAL A 424 -13.18 -1.98 3.35
C VAL A 424 -12.28 -2.77 4.29
N PHE A 425 -11.02 -2.37 4.46
CA PHE A 425 -10.10 -2.95 5.44
C PHE A 425 -10.67 -2.88 6.86
N GLY A 426 -11.20 -1.73 7.28
CA GLY A 426 -11.79 -1.54 8.60
C GLY A 426 -13.00 -2.45 8.85
N TYR A 427 -13.96 -2.50 7.91
CA TYR A 427 -15.13 -3.37 8.01
C TYR A 427 -14.77 -4.86 7.97
N MET A 428 -13.93 -5.26 7.01
CA MET A 428 -13.51 -6.65 6.83
C MET A 428 -12.72 -7.14 8.05
N SER A 429 -11.83 -6.31 8.60
CA SER A 429 -11.06 -6.63 9.80
C SER A 429 -11.93 -6.70 11.05
N ALA A 430 -12.86 -5.76 11.24
CA ALA A 430 -13.82 -5.76 12.34
C ALA A 430 -14.65 -7.06 12.34
N PHE A 431 -15.16 -7.42 11.16
CA PHE A 431 -15.90 -8.65 10.97
C PHE A 431 -15.03 -9.89 11.21
N GLY A 432 -13.79 -9.89 10.72
CA GLY A 432 -12.88 -11.01 10.89
C GLY A 432 -12.48 -11.27 12.34
N VAL A 433 -12.31 -10.21 13.14
CA VAL A 433 -12.11 -10.31 14.59
C VAL A 433 -13.33 -10.96 15.27
N VAL A 434 -14.54 -10.56 14.88
CA VAL A 434 -15.78 -11.20 15.37
C VAL A 434 -15.88 -12.67 14.92
N MET A 435 -15.45 -13.00 13.71
CA MET A 435 -15.39 -14.38 13.24
C MET A 435 -14.37 -15.20 14.04
N ALA A 436 -13.19 -14.64 14.35
CA ALA A 436 -12.19 -15.31 15.19
C ALA A 436 -12.76 -15.67 16.57
N PHE A 437 -13.48 -14.72 17.20
CA PHE A 437 -14.21 -14.95 18.43
C PHE A 437 -15.26 -16.06 18.30
N PHE A 438 -16.11 -15.98 17.27
CA PHE A 438 -17.17 -16.94 17.01
C PHE A 438 -16.62 -18.36 16.86
N PHE A 439 -15.60 -18.55 16.03
CA PHE A 439 -14.98 -19.86 15.82
C PHE A 439 -14.25 -20.36 17.06
N THR A 440 -13.63 -19.48 17.85
CA THR A 440 -13.04 -19.86 19.14
C THR A 440 -14.10 -20.32 20.14
N MET A 441 -15.26 -19.67 20.19
CA MET A 441 -16.34 -20.04 21.12
C MET A 441 -17.14 -21.27 20.69
N VAL A 442 -17.24 -21.52 19.38
CA VAL A 442 -18.12 -22.57 18.82
C VAL A 442 -17.34 -23.75 18.25
N LEU A 443 -16.36 -23.51 17.38
CA LEU A 443 -15.66 -24.60 16.67
C LEU A 443 -14.55 -25.23 17.52
N LEU A 444 -13.72 -24.43 18.19
CA LEU A 444 -12.62 -24.95 19.02
C LEU A 444 -13.06 -25.99 20.08
N PRO A 445 -14.14 -25.81 20.86
CA PRO A 445 -14.54 -26.82 21.84
C PRO A 445 -15.04 -28.11 21.18
N ILE A 446 -15.67 -28.04 20.01
CA ILE A 446 -16.07 -29.22 19.23
C ILE A 446 -14.84 -29.99 18.76
N LEU A 447 -13.85 -29.28 18.20
CA LEU A 447 -12.63 -29.90 17.71
C LEU A 447 -11.82 -30.57 18.84
N LEU A 448 -11.77 -29.93 20.02
CA LEU A 448 -11.17 -30.52 21.21
C LEU A 448 -11.92 -31.76 21.70
N ASP A 449 -13.25 -31.81 21.62
CA ASP A 449 -14.02 -33.03 21.97
C ASP A 449 -13.82 -34.16 20.95
N VAL A 450 -13.65 -33.83 19.66
CA VAL A 450 -13.31 -34.82 18.62
C VAL A 450 -11.93 -35.40 18.87
N TRP A 451 -10.94 -34.57 19.21
CA TRP A 451 -9.59 -35.00 19.53
C TRP A 451 -8.90 -34.06 20.53
N HIS A 452 -8.95 -34.41 21.82
CA HIS A 452 -8.34 -33.59 22.85
C HIS A 452 -6.84 -33.91 23.05
N PRO A 453 -6.04 -32.90 23.39
CA PRO A 453 -4.66 -33.12 23.84
C PRO A 453 -4.62 -34.02 25.10
N GLY A 454 -3.82 -35.09 25.05
CA GLY A 454 -3.45 -35.90 26.24
C GLY A 454 -4.45 -36.99 26.65
N ALA A 455 -4.58 -38.05 25.84
CA ALA A 455 -5.38 -39.23 26.18
C ALA A 455 -4.59 -40.48 26.66
N ASN A 456 -3.27 -40.58 26.47
CA ASN A 456 -2.51 -41.76 26.93
C ASN A 456 -1.31 -41.38 27.79
N THR A 457 -1.45 -41.55 29.11
CA THR A 457 -0.42 -41.34 30.15
C THR A 457 0.69 -42.39 30.16
N THR A 458 0.82 -43.24 29.13
CA THR A 458 1.84 -44.30 29.06
C THR A 458 2.99 -43.99 28.12
N ASP A 459 2.84 -43.09 27.14
CA ASP A 459 3.90 -42.77 26.19
C ASP A 459 4.21 -41.27 26.18
N ALA A 460 5.44 -40.93 26.61
CA ALA A 460 5.97 -39.59 26.46
C ALA A 460 5.90 -39.17 24.98
N SER A 461 5.35 -37.98 24.69
CA SER A 461 5.35 -37.37 23.35
C SER A 461 6.76 -37.39 22.76
N PHE A 462 6.89 -37.45 21.43
CA PHE A 462 8.20 -37.39 20.77
C PHE A 462 9.04 -36.20 21.28
N ALA A 463 8.39 -35.04 21.45
CA ALA A 463 9.00 -33.84 22.04
C ALA A 463 9.46 -34.06 23.49
N ASP A 464 8.70 -34.79 24.31
CA ASP A 464 9.07 -35.09 25.70
C ASP A 464 10.21 -36.11 25.78
N ARG A 465 10.29 -37.09 24.87
CA ARG A 465 11.41 -38.04 24.76
C ARG A 465 12.70 -37.31 24.41
N ILE A 466 12.64 -36.39 23.45
CA ILE A 466 13.77 -35.53 23.09
C ILE A 466 14.13 -34.59 24.25
N GLY A 467 13.14 -33.96 24.87
CA GLY A 467 13.35 -33.03 26.00
C GLY A 467 14.02 -33.70 27.20
N ARG A 468 13.65 -34.94 27.53
CA ARG A 468 14.32 -35.71 28.59
C ARG A 468 15.79 -35.99 28.24
N LYS A 469 16.06 -36.54 27.05
CA LYS A 469 17.44 -36.78 26.58
C LYS A 469 18.25 -35.49 26.51
N TRP A 470 17.62 -34.39 26.08
CA TRP A 470 18.25 -33.07 26.06
C TRP A 470 18.62 -32.62 27.47
N ASN A 471 17.71 -32.73 28.44
CA ASN A 471 17.95 -32.34 29.82
C ASN A 471 19.04 -33.16 30.51
N GLU A 472 19.21 -34.43 30.13
CA GLU A 472 20.29 -35.31 30.61
C GLU A 472 21.68 -34.94 30.05
N LEU A 473 21.78 -34.13 28.99
CA LEU A 473 23.07 -33.70 28.44
C LEU A 473 23.77 -32.68 29.34
N TYR A 474 25.09 -32.85 29.49
CA TYR A 474 25.96 -31.84 30.09
C TYR A 474 25.88 -30.51 29.33
N VAL A 475 26.01 -29.39 30.06
CA VAL A 475 25.91 -28.02 29.52
C VAL A 475 26.84 -27.80 28.31
N TRP A 476 28.08 -28.32 28.36
CA TRP A 476 29.02 -28.19 27.25
C TRP A 476 28.57 -28.94 25.97
N LYS A 477 27.87 -30.07 26.10
CA LYS A 477 27.30 -30.80 24.95
C LYS A 477 26.14 -30.04 24.33
N LYS A 478 25.30 -29.42 25.17
CA LYS A 478 24.22 -28.52 24.71
C LYS A 478 24.80 -27.33 23.94
N ALA A 479 25.85 -26.70 24.49
CA ALA A 479 26.55 -25.60 23.84
C ALA A 479 27.18 -26.03 22.49
N ALA A 480 27.83 -27.20 22.43
CA ALA A 480 28.38 -27.72 21.18
C ALA A 480 27.30 -27.98 20.13
N ILE A 481 26.17 -28.59 20.51
CA ILE A 481 25.04 -28.82 19.59
C ILE A 481 24.46 -27.48 19.11
N ALA A 482 24.28 -26.51 20.00
CA ALA A 482 23.80 -25.18 19.65
C ALA A 482 24.73 -24.48 18.66
N ILE A 483 26.05 -24.52 18.89
CA ILE A 483 27.04 -23.94 17.97
C ILE A 483 26.99 -24.65 16.60
N ILE A 484 26.96 -25.98 16.57
CA ILE A 484 26.87 -26.75 15.32
C ILE A 484 25.58 -26.41 14.58
N TYR A 485 24.44 -26.33 15.29
CA TYR A 485 23.16 -25.94 14.74
C TYR A 485 23.20 -24.53 14.14
N THR A 486 23.76 -23.54 14.86
CA THR A 486 23.92 -22.17 14.36
C THR A 486 24.81 -22.11 13.12
N ILE A 487 25.96 -22.80 13.13
CA ILE A 487 26.86 -22.87 11.98
C ILE A 487 26.17 -23.52 10.78
N ALA A 488 25.45 -24.63 11.00
CA ALA A 488 24.72 -25.33 9.96
C ALA A 488 23.60 -24.45 9.36
N LEU A 489 22.86 -23.72 10.20
CA LEU A 489 21.85 -22.77 9.72
C LEU A 489 22.46 -21.63 8.91
N TYR A 490 23.56 -21.03 9.39
CA TYR A 490 24.21 -19.93 8.67
C TYR A 490 24.79 -20.41 7.35
N ALA A 491 25.30 -21.66 7.30
CA ALA A 491 25.78 -22.28 6.07
C ALA A 491 24.65 -22.61 5.08
N ALA A 492 23.47 -23.01 5.57
CA ALA A 492 22.36 -23.44 4.72
C ALA A 492 21.46 -22.29 4.25
N LEU A 493 21.23 -21.29 5.10
CA LEU A 493 20.22 -20.23 4.91
C LEU A 493 20.81 -18.82 4.88
N GLY A 494 22.14 -18.69 4.98
CA GLY A 494 22.82 -17.41 5.09
C GLY A 494 22.67 -16.76 6.47
N ILE A 495 23.35 -15.62 6.64
CA ILE A 495 23.42 -14.91 7.93
C ILE A 495 22.07 -14.35 8.35
N PHE A 496 21.30 -13.77 7.42
CA PHE A 496 20.04 -13.08 7.74
C PHE A 496 18.96 -14.05 8.22
N VAL A 497 18.54 -14.98 7.36
CA VAL A 497 17.51 -15.99 7.70
C VAL A 497 18.01 -16.91 8.81
N GLY A 498 19.29 -17.29 8.78
CA GLY A 498 19.90 -18.08 9.83
C GLY A 498 19.82 -17.40 11.21
N SER A 499 20.14 -16.10 11.29
CA SER A 499 20.08 -15.34 12.56
C SER A 499 18.65 -15.27 13.10
N TYR A 500 17.67 -15.09 12.22
CA TYR A 500 16.26 -15.07 12.60
C TYR A 500 15.77 -16.41 13.15
N ILE A 501 16.10 -17.53 12.50
CA ILE A 501 15.73 -18.87 13.02
C ILE A 501 16.45 -19.16 14.34
N VAL A 502 17.71 -18.75 14.49
CA VAL A 502 18.46 -18.86 15.75
C VAL A 502 17.79 -18.02 16.84
N LEU A 503 17.37 -16.80 16.54
CA LEU A 503 16.64 -15.92 17.45
C LEU A 503 15.31 -16.57 17.89
N ILE A 504 14.49 -17.02 16.94
CA ILE A 504 13.24 -17.75 17.21
C ILE A 504 13.49 -18.92 18.15
N THR A 505 14.45 -19.78 17.79
CA THR A 505 14.74 -21.01 18.53
C THR A 505 15.26 -20.70 19.93
N GLY A 506 16.13 -19.70 20.06
CA GLY A 506 16.69 -19.25 21.34
C GLY A 506 15.64 -18.63 22.26
N LEU A 507 14.82 -17.73 21.73
CA LEU A 507 13.76 -17.06 22.48
C LEU A 507 12.69 -18.08 22.92
N THR A 508 12.31 -18.98 22.02
CA THR A 508 11.40 -20.08 22.34
C THR A 508 11.98 -21.00 23.41
N TYR A 509 13.27 -21.34 23.33
CA TYR A 509 13.95 -22.15 24.34
C TYR A 509 13.92 -21.48 25.72
N VAL A 510 14.16 -20.17 25.79
CA VAL A 510 14.10 -19.40 27.04
C VAL A 510 12.69 -19.40 27.60
N VAL A 511 11.69 -19.05 26.79
CA VAL A 511 10.28 -18.96 27.23
C VAL A 511 9.79 -20.32 27.71
N VAL A 512 9.99 -21.40 26.94
CA VAL A 512 9.49 -22.74 27.31
C VAL A 512 10.12 -23.26 28.61
N ASN A 513 11.41 -23.03 28.81
CA ASN A 513 12.13 -23.61 29.96
C ASN A 513 12.13 -22.71 31.21
N TRP A 514 12.06 -21.39 31.05
CA TRP A 514 12.25 -20.43 32.14
C TRP A 514 11.04 -19.56 32.45
N GLN A 515 9.93 -19.67 31.72
CA GLN A 515 8.72 -18.87 31.97
C GLN A 515 8.23 -18.87 33.41
N HIS A 516 8.15 -20.03 34.05
CA HIS A 516 7.60 -20.13 35.40
C HIS A 516 8.52 -19.46 36.43
N GLN A 517 9.83 -19.59 36.24
CA GLN A 517 10.82 -18.87 37.05
C GLN A 517 10.70 -17.37 36.82
N ILE A 518 10.71 -16.91 35.56
CA ILE A 518 10.60 -15.49 35.20
C ILE A 518 9.35 -14.88 35.87
N LEU A 519 8.16 -15.45 35.61
CA LEU A 519 6.90 -14.96 36.16
C LEU A 519 6.84 -15.01 37.70
N SER A 520 7.52 -15.98 38.33
CA SER A 520 7.60 -16.03 39.79
C SER A 520 8.46 -14.92 40.38
N TYR A 521 9.49 -14.44 39.65
CA TYR A 521 10.38 -13.36 40.12
C TYR A 521 9.86 -11.96 39.81
N VAL A 522 9.07 -11.78 38.74
CA VAL A 522 8.51 -10.48 38.33
C VAL A 522 7.86 -9.71 39.49
N PRO A 523 6.96 -10.28 40.31
CA PRO A 523 6.33 -9.55 41.41
C PRO A 523 7.34 -8.98 42.42
N TYR A 524 8.42 -9.71 42.69
CA TYR A 524 9.47 -9.30 43.64
C TYR A 524 10.35 -8.18 43.06
N ILE A 525 10.71 -8.28 41.77
CA ILE A 525 11.48 -7.24 41.08
C ILE A 525 10.70 -5.93 41.08
N VAL A 526 9.42 -5.99 40.72
CA VAL A 526 8.54 -4.82 40.68
C VAL A 526 8.33 -4.24 42.07
N ALA A 527 8.05 -5.07 43.08
CA ALA A 527 7.83 -4.62 44.46
C ALA A 527 9.06 -3.94 45.08
N LYS A 528 10.27 -4.30 44.64
CA LYS A 528 11.51 -3.72 45.17
C LYS A 528 11.71 -2.25 44.78
N ARG A 529 11.36 -1.87 43.54
CA ARG A 529 11.55 -0.49 43.03
C ARG A 529 10.46 -0.09 42.01
N PRO A 530 9.17 -0.02 42.40
CA PRO A 530 8.09 0.27 41.46
C PRO A 530 8.20 1.69 40.88
N GLY A 531 8.68 2.67 41.65
CA GLY A 531 8.86 4.05 41.18
C GLY A 531 9.97 4.20 40.12
N LEU A 532 11.03 3.37 40.19
CA LEU A 532 12.09 3.36 39.17
C LEU A 532 11.54 2.81 37.84
N ILE A 533 10.72 1.76 37.90
CA ILE A 533 10.07 1.18 36.72
C ILE A 533 9.17 2.22 36.06
N LEU A 534 8.33 2.92 36.84
CA LEU A 534 7.52 4.03 36.31
C LEU A 534 8.39 5.12 35.66
N ALA A 535 9.50 5.51 36.28
CA ALA A 535 10.39 6.52 35.73
C ALA A 535 11.02 6.08 34.40
N ILE A 536 11.44 4.81 34.28
CA ILE A 536 11.98 4.25 33.03
C ILE A 536 10.93 4.30 31.93
N PHE A 537 9.73 3.75 32.16
CA PHE A 537 8.68 3.74 31.14
C PHE A 537 8.15 5.14 30.83
N ALA A 538 8.10 6.05 31.81
CA ALA A 538 7.77 7.46 31.56
C ALA A 538 8.82 8.15 30.68
N THR A 539 10.10 7.81 30.86
CA THR A 539 11.19 8.30 30.00
C THR A 539 11.06 7.74 28.59
N VAL A 540 10.80 6.43 28.45
CA VAL A 540 10.54 5.80 27.15
C VAL A 540 9.35 6.44 26.46
N PHE A 541 8.23 6.62 27.17
CA PHE A 541 7.04 7.30 26.65
C PHE A 541 7.36 8.73 26.18
N GLY A 542 8.08 9.51 26.99
CA GLY A 542 8.49 10.87 26.64
C GLY A 542 9.40 10.91 25.40
N LEU A 543 10.34 9.97 25.28
CA LEU A 543 11.19 9.82 24.09
C LEU A 543 10.38 9.43 22.85
N CYS A 544 9.42 8.50 22.98
CA CYS A 544 8.56 8.10 21.88
C CYS A 544 7.65 9.25 21.44
N ALA A 545 7.07 10.00 22.38
CA ALA A 545 6.25 11.17 22.09
C ALA A 545 7.05 12.28 21.39
N TYR A 546 8.27 12.55 21.87
CA TYR A 546 9.18 13.50 21.22
C TYR A 546 9.58 13.02 19.81
N GLY A 547 9.95 11.76 19.66
CA GLY A 547 10.24 11.17 18.35
C GLY A 547 9.06 11.25 17.39
N THR A 548 7.85 10.93 17.87
CA THR A 548 6.62 11.01 17.07
C THR A 548 6.36 12.44 16.58
N SER A 549 6.63 13.46 17.41
CA SER A 549 6.50 14.86 16.97
C SER A 549 7.48 15.30 15.90
N GLN A 550 8.52 14.50 15.63
CA GLN A 550 9.52 14.75 14.59
C GLN A 550 9.29 13.90 13.34
N VAL A 551 8.26 13.07 13.33
CA VAL A 551 7.93 12.23 12.17
C VAL A 551 7.44 13.11 11.02
N LYS A 552 7.98 12.86 9.83
CA LYS A 552 7.46 13.39 8.58
C LYS A 552 6.70 12.28 7.87
N ILE A 553 5.47 12.57 7.45
CA ILE A 553 4.70 11.67 6.60
C ILE A 553 5.16 11.96 5.19
N ASP A 554 5.84 10.99 4.58
CA ASP A 554 6.44 11.15 3.28
C ASP A 554 6.54 9.79 2.60
N SER A 555 5.79 9.62 1.50
CA SER A 555 5.71 8.39 0.74
C SER A 555 6.32 8.60 -0.65
N ASN A 556 7.33 7.79 -0.97
CA ASN A 556 7.98 7.79 -2.27
C ASN A 556 8.01 6.35 -2.80
N MET A 557 7.36 6.11 -3.93
CA MET A 557 7.16 4.75 -4.45
C MET A 557 8.48 4.05 -4.81
N THR A 558 9.48 4.79 -5.28
CA THR A 558 10.79 4.21 -5.63
C THR A 558 11.61 3.86 -4.39
N GLU A 559 11.53 4.69 -3.33
CA GLU A 559 12.21 4.46 -2.05
C GLU A 559 11.57 3.34 -1.22
N LEU A 560 10.31 2.99 -1.51
CA LEU A 560 9.67 1.80 -0.93
C LEU A 560 10.29 0.50 -1.45
N THR A 561 11.19 0.57 -2.43
CA THR A 561 11.99 -0.57 -2.88
C THR A 561 13.41 -0.52 -2.32
N ARG A 562 14.01 -1.71 -2.10
CA ARG A 562 15.39 -1.82 -1.62
C ARG A 562 16.39 -1.16 -2.57
N GLU A 563 17.44 -0.60 -1.99
CA GLU A 563 18.62 -0.12 -2.73
C GLU A 563 19.16 -1.25 -3.65
N GLY A 564 19.35 -0.93 -4.94
CA GLY A 564 19.81 -1.87 -5.96
C GLY A 564 18.72 -2.68 -6.67
N SER A 565 17.43 -2.43 -6.41
CA SER A 565 16.34 -2.98 -7.23
C SER A 565 16.41 -2.42 -8.66
N VAL A 566 15.98 -3.20 -9.65
CA VAL A 566 15.98 -2.77 -11.08
C VAL A 566 15.16 -1.50 -11.26
N LEU A 567 13.98 -1.44 -10.61
CA LEU A 567 13.10 -0.28 -10.66
C LEU A 567 13.76 0.97 -10.08
N ARG A 568 14.40 0.86 -8.90
CA ARG A 568 15.05 2.01 -8.26
C ARG A 568 16.22 2.54 -9.10
N ILE A 569 17.05 1.64 -9.63
CA ILE A 569 18.16 2.03 -10.51
C ILE A 569 17.62 2.73 -11.77
N ALA A 570 16.52 2.23 -12.35
CA ALA A 570 15.94 2.84 -13.54
C ALA A 570 15.50 4.29 -13.27
N TYR A 571 14.74 4.53 -12.20
CA TYR A 571 14.33 5.89 -11.83
C TYR A 571 15.52 6.81 -11.49
N GLU A 572 16.52 6.32 -10.75
CA GLU A 572 17.73 7.10 -10.43
C GLU A 572 18.49 7.51 -11.72
N ILE A 573 18.64 6.59 -12.68
CA ILE A 573 19.30 6.88 -13.97
C ILE A 573 18.50 7.88 -14.80
N VAL A 574 17.16 7.73 -14.85
CA VAL A 574 16.30 8.65 -15.61
C VAL A 574 16.34 10.06 -15.01
N ASP A 575 16.29 10.19 -13.69
CA ASP A 575 16.34 11.49 -13.03
C ASP A 575 17.72 12.16 -13.12
N GLU A 576 18.82 11.39 -13.11
CA GLU A 576 20.17 11.95 -13.22
C GLU A 576 20.56 12.36 -14.65
N ASN A 577 20.00 11.73 -15.68
CA ASN A 577 20.48 11.85 -17.07
C ASN A 577 19.43 12.38 -18.06
N MET A 578 18.15 12.34 -17.71
CA MET A 578 17.01 12.73 -18.55
C MET A 578 16.11 13.71 -17.80
N ALA A 579 15.02 14.16 -18.44
CA ALA A 579 14.09 15.13 -17.88
C ALA A 579 13.15 14.56 -16.79
N GLY A 580 13.54 13.50 -16.09
CA GLY A 580 12.69 12.87 -15.07
C GLY A 580 11.59 11.95 -15.63
N ALA A 581 11.17 11.00 -14.80
CA ALA A 581 10.27 9.90 -15.19
C ALA A 581 8.78 10.21 -15.00
N GLN A 582 8.43 11.29 -14.30
CA GLN A 582 7.04 11.58 -13.92
C GLN A 582 6.51 12.82 -14.63
N SER A 583 5.18 12.85 -14.83
CA SER A 583 4.49 13.98 -15.43
C SER A 583 3.35 14.49 -14.55
N MET A 584 3.12 15.79 -14.63
CA MET A 584 2.00 16.49 -14.01
C MET A 584 1.40 17.44 -15.03
N VAL A 585 0.09 17.68 -14.93
CA VAL A 585 -0.62 18.53 -15.89
C VAL A 585 -1.33 19.66 -15.16
N ILE A 586 -1.18 20.88 -15.67
CA ILE A 586 -2.02 22.02 -15.30
C ILE A 586 -3.04 22.19 -16.43
N MET A 587 -4.30 21.89 -16.13
CA MET A 587 -5.40 22.07 -17.07
C MET A 587 -5.84 23.53 -17.07
N VAL A 588 -6.05 24.10 -18.26
CA VAL A 588 -6.58 25.45 -18.45
C VAL A 588 -7.85 25.35 -19.28
N ASP A 589 -9.01 25.61 -18.67
CA ASP A 589 -10.31 25.67 -19.34
C ASP A 589 -10.86 27.10 -19.30
N THR A 590 -10.96 27.73 -20.47
CA THR A 590 -11.50 29.10 -20.57
C THR A 590 -13.04 29.16 -20.50
N GLN A 591 -13.73 28.01 -20.55
CA GLN A 591 -15.19 27.88 -20.66
C GLN A 591 -15.79 28.65 -21.86
N THR A 592 -14.93 29.07 -22.82
CA THR A 592 -15.31 29.89 -23.96
C THR A 592 -14.65 29.32 -25.21
N THR A 593 -15.44 29.03 -26.25
CA THR A 593 -14.92 28.65 -27.57
C THR A 593 -13.90 29.69 -28.07
N ASP A 594 -12.82 29.22 -28.69
CA ASP A 594 -11.69 30.03 -29.16
C ASP A 594 -10.94 30.81 -28.05
N GLY A 595 -11.21 30.53 -26.77
CA GLY A 595 -10.57 31.24 -25.65
C GLY A 595 -9.04 31.17 -25.66
N MET A 596 -8.46 30.06 -26.13
CA MET A 596 -7.01 29.87 -26.23
C MET A 596 -6.36 30.74 -27.33
N LEU A 597 -7.14 31.35 -28.23
CA LEU A 597 -6.61 32.30 -29.20
C LEU A 597 -6.29 33.66 -28.56
N ASN A 598 -6.81 33.93 -27.36
CA ASN A 598 -6.63 35.19 -26.67
C ASN A 598 -5.15 35.38 -26.22
N PRO A 599 -4.49 36.48 -26.60
CA PRO A 599 -3.10 36.74 -26.23
C PRO A 599 -2.85 36.76 -24.72
N LYS A 600 -3.81 37.20 -23.90
CA LYS A 600 -3.64 37.23 -22.44
C LYS A 600 -3.53 35.83 -21.84
N ILE A 601 -4.31 34.87 -22.36
CA ILE A 601 -4.25 33.47 -21.93
C ILE A 601 -2.91 32.86 -22.35
N MET A 602 -2.50 33.06 -23.61
CA MET A 602 -1.26 32.52 -24.13
C MET A 602 -0.02 33.11 -23.42
N HIS A 603 -0.01 34.43 -23.15
CA HIS A 603 1.03 35.09 -22.35
C HIS A 603 1.04 34.61 -20.89
N ALA A 604 -0.13 34.33 -20.30
CA ALA A 604 -0.22 33.77 -18.95
C ALA A 604 0.36 32.34 -18.92
N MET A 605 0.05 31.50 -19.91
CA MET A 605 0.64 30.16 -20.03
C MET A 605 2.17 30.22 -20.16
N ASP A 606 2.69 31.05 -21.06
CA ASP A 606 4.13 31.25 -21.24
C ASP A 606 4.81 31.81 -19.97
N SER A 607 4.17 32.77 -19.31
CA SER A 607 4.68 33.34 -18.05
C SER A 607 4.69 32.32 -16.91
N LEU A 608 3.69 31.46 -16.84
CA LEU A 608 3.62 30.37 -15.86
C LEU A 608 4.74 29.36 -16.10
N GLN A 609 4.94 28.93 -17.35
CA GLN A 609 6.04 28.03 -17.72
C GLN A 609 7.40 28.58 -17.32
N ASN A 610 7.73 29.80 -17.76
CA ASN A 610 8.99 30.45 -17.42
C ASN A 610 9.19 30.61 -15.91
N ARG A 611 8.11 30.96 -15.18
CA ARG A 611 8.16 31.05 -13.71
C ARG A 611 8.44 29.70 -13.09
N ILE A 612 7.78 28.64 -13.56
CA ILE A 612 7.95 27.29 -13.04
C ILE A 612 9.38 26.80 -13.27
N GLU A 613 9.88 26.90 -14.50
CA GLU A 613 11.23 26.44 -14.86
C GLU A 613 12.33 27.21 -14.12
N THR A 614 12.10 28.51 -13.84
CA THR A 614 13.08 29.34 -13.12
C THR A 614 13.03 29.12 -11.60
N ARG A 615 11.84 29.00 -11.02
CA ARG A 615 11.65 28.94 -9.57
C ARG A 615 11.77 27.53 -9.00
N TYR A 616 11.39 26.52 -9.79
CA TYR A 616 11.31 25.12 -9.37
C TYR A 616 12.24 24.23 -10.21
N SER A 617 13.39 24.74 -10.65
CA SER A 617 14.36 24.00 -11.48
C SER A 617 14.88 22.71 -10.84
N ASP A 618 14.78 22.59 -9.52
CA ASP A 618 15.18 21.40 -8.77
C ASP A 618 14.09 20.30 -8.77
N GLN A 619 12.83 20.65 -9.08
CA GLN A 619 11.68 19.74 -9.11
C GLN A 619 11.15 19.50 -10.52
N VAL A 620 11.14 20.54 -11.36
CA VAL A 620 10.65 20.54 -12.74
C VAL A 620 11.84 20.60 -13.68
N SER A 621 11.94 19.61 -14.55
CA SER A 621 12.99 19.54 -15.55
C SER A 621 12.66 20.37 -16.79
N ARG A 622 11.39 20.34 -17.22
CA ARG A 622 10.88 21.02 -18.40
C ARG A 622 9.37 21.19 -18.35
N THR A 623 8.89 22.14 -19.13
CA THR A 623 7.46 22.32 -19.39
C THR A 623 7.18 22.25 -20.89
N ASN A 624 5.94 21.89 -21.23
CA ASN A 624 5.45 21.93 -22.61
C ASN A 624 4.00 22.39 -22.63
N SER A 625 3.65 23.27 -23.57
CA SER A 625 2.28 23.74 -23.76
C SER A 625 2.03 24.25 -25.18
N LEU A 626 0.78 24.62 -25.46
CA LEU A 626 0.42 25.32 -26.69
C LEU A 626 1.24 26.61 -26.93
N ALA A 627 1.73 27.26 -25.88
CA ALA A 627 2.55 28.47 -26.00
C ALA A 627 3.91 28.19 -26.63
N ASN A 628 4.53 27.02 -26.39
CA ASN A 628 5.77 26.62 -27.08
C ASN A 628 5.53 26.62 -28.59
N ILE A 629 4.50 25.89 -29.04
CA ILE A 629 4.15 25.79 -30.45
C ILE A 629 3.93 27.17 -31.10
N VAL A 630 3.24 28.07 -30.42
CA VAL A 630 3.01 29.43 -30.93
C VAL A 630 4.32 30.21 -31.06
N LYS A 631 5.21 30.15 -30.05
CA LYS A 631 6.53 30.79 -30.09
C LYS A 631 7.42 30.21 -31.18
N ASP A 632 7.50 28.89 -31.27
CA ASP A 632 8.33 28.17 -32.24
C ASP A 632 7.88 28.50 -33.66
N THR A 633 6.58 28.36 -33.92
CA THR A 633 6.01 28.66 -35.24
C THR A 633 6.22 30.13 -35.60
N TYR A 634 6.13 31.05 -34.62
CA TYR A 634 6.36 32.46 -34.87
C TYR A 634 7.81 32.77 -35.21
N GLN A 635 8.77 32.18 -34.49
CA GLN A 635 10.20 32.32 -34.79
C GLN A 635 10.52 31.74 -36.18
N ILE A 636 10.09 30.51 -36.45
CA ILE A 636 10.36 29.81 -37.72
C ILE A 636 9.81 30.60 -38.90
N MET A 637 8.60 31.16 -38.76
CA MET A 637 7.98 31.95 -39.82
C MET A 637 8.62 33.32 -40.05
N ASN A 638 9.53 33.74 -39.16
CA ASN A 638 10.33 34.96 -39.28
C ASN A 638 11.82 34.63 -39.45
N ASP A 639 12.13 33.63 -40.28
CA ASP A 639 13.48 33.22 -40.67
C ASP A 639 14.37 32.85 -39.46
N ASP A 640 13.78 32.16 -38.49
CA ASP A 640 14.41 31.73 -37.23
C ASP A 640 14.97 32.88 -36.36
N ASP A 641 14.52 34.13 -36.57
CA ASP A 641 14.98 35.29 -35.79
C ASP A 641 14.61 35.14 -34.30
N PRO A 642 15.59 35.05 -33.37
CA PRO A 642 15.33 34.89 -31.94
C PRO A 642 14.47 36.01 -31.33
N ALA A 643 14.36 37.18 -31.96
CA ALA A 643 13.46 38.25 -31.51
C ALA A 643 11.97 37.88 -31.63
N PHE A 644 11.65 36.83 -32.38
CA PHE A 644 10.30 36.32 -32.61
C PHE A 644 9.97 35.08 -31.77
N TYR A 645 10.91 34.58 -30.95
CA TYR A 645 10.62 33.57 -29.93
C TYR A 645 9.84 34.18 -28.76
N ARG A 646 8.57 34.49 -29.00
CA ARG A 646 7.66 35.11 -28.02
C ARG A 646 6.21 34.94 -28.47
N VAL A 647 5.28 35.01 -27.54
CA VAL A 647 3.86 34.99 -27.87
C VAL A 647 3.47 36.31 -28.57
N PRO A 648 2.78 36.27 -29.73
CA PRO A 648 2.27 37.47 -30.39
C PRO A 648 1.18 38.19 -29.58
N ASP A 649 1.13 39.53 -29.66
CA ASP A 649 0.12 40.33 -28.96
C ASP A 649 -1.26 40.37 -29.67
N SER A 650 -1.40 39.69 -30.81
CA SER A 650 -2.61 39.72 -31.64
C SER A 650 -3.23 38.34 -31.77
N GLU A 651 -4.50 38.23 -31.42
CA GLU A 651 -5.33 37.02 -31.59
C GLU A 651 -5.32 36.50 -33.03
N GLN A 652 -5.36 37.40 -34.02
CA GLN A 652 -5.31 37.03 -35.43
C GLN A 652 -3.99 36.35 -35.80
N MET A 653 -2.86 36.81 -35.23
CA MET A 653 -1.56 36.18 -35.47
C MET A 653 -1.49 34.81 -34.80
N ILE A 654 -1.94 34.69 -33.54
CA ILE A 654 -2.00 33.39 -32.83
C ILE A 654 -2.83 32.39 -33.63
N SER A 655 -4.02 32.79 -34.09
CA SER A 655 -4.89 31.96 -34.93
C SER A 655 -4.21 31.49 -36.22
N GLN A 656 -3.49 32.38 -36.91
CA GLN A 656 -2.74 32.03 -38.13
C GLN A 656 -1.63 31.02 -37.86
N LEU A 657 -0.84 31.21 -36.79
CA LEU A 657 0.23 30.30 -36.42
C LEU A 657 -0.30 28.92 -36.05
N LEU A 658 -1.38 28.87 -35.25
CA LEU A 658 -2.03 27.61 -34.87
C LEU A 658 -2.66 26.90 -36.07
N TYR A 659 -3.20 27.64 -37.04
CA TYR A 659 -3.69 27.07 -38.30
C TYR A 659 -2.57 26.43 -39.13
N LEU A 660 -1.41 27.10 -39.24
CA LEU A 660 -0.25 26.55 -39.93
C LEU A 660 0.27 25.29 -39.23
N PHE A 661 0.36 25.32 -37.90
CA PHE A 661 0.74 24.16 -37.11
C PHE A 661 -0.23 22.99 -37.31
N ASN A 662 -1.55 23.24 -37.21
CA ASN A 662 -2.56 22.21 -37.45
C ASN A 662 -2.47 21.63 -38.87
N SER A 663 -2.13 22.44 -39.87
CA SER A 663 -1.94 21.99 -41.25
C SER A 663 -0.69 21.12 -41.41
N ALA A 664 0.38 21.41 -40.67
CA ALA A 664 1.63 20.67 -40.71
C ALA A 664 1.59 19.38 -39.87
N ASN A 665 0.93 19.41 -38.71
CA ASN A 665 0.89 18.31 -37.74
C ASN A 665 -0.43 18.30 -36.93
N PRO A 666 -1.53 17.81 -37.51
CA PRO A 666 -2.86 17.84 -36.88
C PRO A 666 -2.97 16.92 -35.66
N GLU A 667 -2.21 15.83 -35.61
CA GLU A 667 -2.21 14.90 -34.46
C GLU A 667 -1.61 15.54 -33.22
N ASP A 668 -0.45 16.21 -33.36
CA ASP A 668 0.23 16.90 -32.24
C ASP A 668 -0.58 18.08 -31.70
N ARG A 669 -1.39 18.72 -32.56
CA ARG A 669 -2.31 19.77 -32.14
C ARG A 669 -3.40 19.24 -31.22
N ARG A 670 -4.00 18.08 -31.54
CA ARG A 670 -5.05 17.47 -30.71
C ARG A 670 -4.56 17.04 -29.34
N SER A 671 -3.27 16.72 -29.20
CA SER A 671 -2.67 16.42 -27.89
C SER A 671 -2.34 17.66 -27.07
N LEU A 672 -2.55 18.89 -27.56
CA LEU A 672 -2.20 20.12 -26.84
C LEU A 672 -3.41 21.03 -26.61
N VAL A 673 -4.35 21.06 -27.55
CA VAL A 673 -5.53 21.92 -27.48
C VAL A 673 -6.77 21.20 -28.01
N SER A 674 -7.89 21.43 -27.33
CA SER A 674 -9.23 21.01 -27.76
C SER A 674 -9.57 21.46 -29.19
N ASP A 675 -10.44 20.73 -29.87
CA ASP A 675 -10.84 21.05 -31.25
C ASP A 675 -11.53 22.42 -31.36
N ASP A 676 -12.18 22.90 -30.29
CA ASP A 676 -12.86 24.20 -30.21
C ASP A 676 -12.00 25.31 -29.56
N TYR A 677 -10.73 25.02 -29.28
CA TYR A 677 -9.77 25.95 -28.68
C TYR A 677 -10.24 26.56 -27.33
N SER A 678 -11.16 25.91 -26.60
CA SER A 678 -11.60 26.35 -25.27
C SER A 678 -10.65 25.90 -24.16
N ARG A 679 -10.02 24.74 -24.37
CA ARG A 679 -9.19 24.01 -23.38
C ARG A 679 -7.80 23.69 -23.93
N SER A 680 -6.82 23.81 -23.05
CA SER A 680 -5.41 23.50 -23.27
C SER A 680 -4.79 23.07 -21.95
N HIS A 681 -3.51 22.66 -21.96
CA HIS A 681 -2.80 22.32 -20.75
C HIS A 681 -1.32 22.71 -20.81
N VAL A 682 -0.71 22.77 -19.62
CA VAL A 682 0.74 22.84 -19.44
C VAL A 682 1.20 21.53 -18.82
N SER A 683 1.95 20.74 -19.58
CA SER A 683 2.60 19.53 -19.09
C SER A 683 3.91 19.89 -18.40
N LEU A 684 4.14 19.26 -17.26
CA LEU A 684 5.33 19.39 -16.43
C LEU A 684 5.99 18.02 -16.39
N ASN A 685 7.29 17.96 -16.68
CA ASN A 685 8.08 16.79 -16.32
C ASN A 685 8.76 17.07 -14.98
N ILE A 686 8.58 16.15 -14.04
CA ILE A 686 9.02 16.30 -12.66
C ILE A 686 9.95 15.15 -12.26
N TYR A 687 10.96 15.48 -11.46
CA TYR A 687 11.85 14.49 -10.83
C TYR A 687 11.13 13.75 -9.71
N ASN A 688 11.58 12.54 -9.38
CA ASN A 688 11.01 11.73 -8.33
C ASN A 688 11.26 12.34 -6.94
N ALA A 689 10.19 12.63 -6.21
CA ALA A 689 10.23 13.20 -4.87
C ALA A 689 9.26 12.48 -3.92
N GLY A 690 9.36 12.80 -2.63
CA GLY A 690 8.41 12.33 -1.63
C GLY A 690 7.07 13.07 -1.68
N SER A 691 6.01 12.44 -1.20
CA SER A 691 4.66 13.04 -1.15
C SER A 691 4.62 14.38 -0.42
N TYR A 692 5.45 14.58 0.61
CA TYR A 692 5.53 15.85 1.33
C TYR A 692 6.11 16.96 0.45
N GLU A 693 7.18 16.67 -0.29
CA GLU A 693 7.81 17.65 -1.19
C GLU A 693 6.89 18.03 -2.34
N TYR A 694 6.18 17.05 -2.91
CA TYR A 694 5.16 17.33 -3.90
C TYR A 694 4.02 18.17 -3.31
N GLN A 695 3.49 17.85 -2.14
CA GLN A 695 2.42 18.66 -1.54
C GLN A 695 2.84 20.14 -1.42
N GLN A 696 4.06 20.42 -0.93
CA GLN A 696 4.58 21.79 -0.86
C GLN A 696 4.67 22.43 -2.26
N PHE A 697 5.21 21.70 -3.22
CA PHE A 697 5.33 22.16 -4.60
C PHE A 697 3.96 22.50 -5.22
N PHE A 698 2.92 21.68 -4.99
CA PHE A 698 1.55 21.93 -5.48
C PHE A 698 0.92 23.17 -4.85
N GLU A 699 1.09 23.37 -3.53
CA GLU A 699 0.59 24.56 -2.85
C GLU A 699 1.24 25.83 -3.42
N GLU A 700 2.54 25.80 -3.67
CA GLU A 700 3.23 26.95 -4.25
C GLU A 700 2.86 27.22 -5.71
N ILE A 701 2.74 26.18 -6.55
CA ILE A 701 2.27 26.33 -7.94
C ILE A 701 0.85 26.89 -7.98
N SER A 702 -0.03 26.46 -7.08
CA SER A 702 -1.41 26.96 -7.04
C SER A 702 -1.46 28.48 -6.82
N VAL A 703 -0.57 29.01 -5.96
CA VAL A 703 -0.41 30.46 -5.76
C VAL A 703 0.13 31.13 -7.03
N ASP A 704 1.14 30.54 -7.68
CA ASP A 704 1.70 31.08 -8.92
C ASP A 704 0.69 31.09 -10.07
N ILE A 705 -0.17 30.08 -10.19
CA ILE A 705 -1.28 30.03 -11.14
C ILE A 705 -2.24 31.21 -10.89
N GLU A 706 -2.67 31.41 -9.64
CA GLU A 706 -3.58 32.51 -9.30
C GLU A 706 -2.99 33.88 -9.63
N GLU A 707 -1.72 34.10 -9.32
CA GLU A 707 -1.03 35.35 -9.63
C GLU A 707 -0.86 35.60 -11.12
N VAL A 708 -0.47 34.58 -11.90
CA VAL A 708 -0.18 34.72 -13.33
C VAL A 708 -1.47 34.92 -14.15
N PHE A 709 -2.56 34.26 -13.76
CA PHE A 709 -3.83 34.32 -14.50
C PHE A 709 -4.79 35.41 -14.01
N VAL A 710 -4.40 36.24 -13.04
CA VAL A 710 -5.27 37.28 -12.46
C VAL A 710 -5.85 38.24 -13.50
N ASP A 711 -5.02 38.67 -14.46
CA ASP A 711 -5.43 39.60 -15.51
C ASP A 711 -6.33 38.94 -16.57
N ALA A 712 -6.11 37.65 -16.83
CA ALA A 712 -6.91 36.86 -17.76
C ALA A 712 -8.30 36.55 -17.20
N ARG A 713 -8.42 36.29 -15.88
CA ARG A 713 -9.72 36.10 -15.20
C ARG A 713 -10.65 37.30 -15.29
N GLY A 714 -10.11 38.50 -15.52
CA GLY A 714 -10.92 39.71 -15.76
C GLY A 714 -11.76 39.60 -17.03
N ASP A 715 -11.24 38.95 -18.07
CA ASP A 715 -11.92 38.74 -19.36
C ASP A 715 -12.68 37.40 -19.38
N PHE A 716 -12.19 36.39 -18.65
CA PHE A 716 -12.77 35.05 -18.54
C PHE A 716 -13.11 34.73 -17.07
N PRO A 717 -14.24 35.23 -16.53
CA PRO A 717 -14.58 35.07 -15.11
C PRO A 717 -14.96 33.64 -14.72
N GLU A 718 -15.39 32.82 -15.68
CA GLU A 718 -15.73 31.41 -15.49
C GLU A 718 -14.55 30.47 -15.77
N MET A 719 -13.35 31.00 -16.08
CA MET A 719 -12.16 30.20 -16.36
C MET A 719 -11.78 29.34 -15.15
N GLU A 720 -11.52 28.07 -15.43
CA GLU A 720 -11.07 27.08 -14.46
C GLU A 720 -9.64 26.66 -14.78
N ILE A 721 -8.79 26.67 -13.75
CA ILE A 721 -7.41 26.20 -13.85
C ILE A 721 -7.16 25.30 -12.66
N TYR A 722 -6.76 24.07 -12.91
CA TYR A 722 -6.58 23.06 -11.88
C TYR A 722 -5.44 22.11 -12.23
N LEU A 723 -4.80 21.60 -11.18
CA LEU A 723 -3.77 20.57 -11.26
C LEU A 723 -4.43 19.20 -11.41
N THR A 724 -3.94 18.39 -12.33
CA THR A 724 -4.46 17.06 -12.62
C THR A 724 -3.34 16.11 -13.08
N GLY A 725 -3.72 14.88 -13.42
CA GLY A 725 -2.82 13.77 -13.71
C GLY A 725 -2.74 12.78 -12.55
N SER A 726 -2.25 11.59 -12.85
CA SER A 726 -2.15 10.47 -11.89
C SER A 726 -1.35 10.84 -10.65
N MET A 727 -0.33 11.70 -10.79
CA MET A 727 0.46 12.15 -9.65
C MET A 727 -0.29 13.13 -8.74
N ALA A 728 -1.14 14.00 -9.29
CA ALA A 728 -2.01 14.88 -8.50
C ALA A 728 -3.03 14.06 -7.69
N LEU A 729 -3.61 13.03 -8.32
CA LEU A 729 -4.52 12.08 -7.66
C LEU A 729 -3.81 11.35 -6.50
N LEU A 730 -2.58 10.86 -6.75
CA LEU A 730 -1.77 10.22 -5.73
C LEU A 730 -1.52 11.15 -4.53
N MET A 731 -1.19 12.42 -4.78
CA MET A 731 -0.97 13.40 -3.70
C MET A 731 -2.23 13.69 -2.89
N ARG A 732 -3.38 13.84 -3.55
CA ARG A 732 -4.67 13.99 -2.85
C ARG A 732 -4.96 12.79 -1.96
N MET A 733 -4.67 11.58 -2.43
CA MET A 733 -4.81 10.35 -1.64
C MET A 733 -3.85 10.34 -0.44
N MET A 734 -2.58 10.72 -0.62
CA MET A 734 -1.57 10.72 0.45
C MET A 734 -1.93 11.70 1.58
N ASP A 735 -2.42 12.89 1.24
CA ASP A 735 -2.90 13.88 2.21
C ASP A 735 -4.13 13.35 2.98
N GLU A 736 -5.06 12.69 2.28
CA GLU A 736 -6.22 12.07 2.90
C GLU A 736 -5.82 10.92 3.84
N VAL A 737 -4.87 10.06 3.44
CA VAL A 737 -4.32 9.02 4.31
C VAL A 737 -3.73 9.64 5.58
N ALA A 738 -2.92 10.68 5.46
CA ALA A 738 -2.28 11.34 6.61
C ALA A 738 -3.30 11.90 7.62
N ASN A 739 -4.26 12.69 7.13
CA ASN A 739 -5.26 13.38 7.95
C ASN A 739 -6.29 12.42 8.55
N SER A 740 -6.79 11.48 7.75
CA SER A 740 -7.77 10.49 8.21
C SER A 740 -7.17 9.55 9.27
N GLN A 741 -5.90 9.18 9.13
CA GLN A 741 -5.24 8.27 10.09
C GLN A 741 -4.99 8.91 11.45
N PHE A 742 -4.64 10.20 11.51
CA PHE A 742 -4.53 10.89 12.79
C PHE A 742 -5.90 10.96 13.51
N SER A 743 -6.95 11.23 12.75
CA SER A 743 -8.32 11.33 13.25
C SER A 743 -8.86 9.98 13.72
N SER A 744 -8.70 8.93 12.90
CA SER A 744 -9.13 7.56 13.20
C SER A 744 -8.35 6.96 14.38
N PHE A 745 -7.04 7.23 14.48
CA PHE A 745 -6.21 6.82 15.61
C PHE A 745 -6.67 7.46 16.93
N THR A 746 -6.93 8.77 16.92
CA THR A 746 -7.43 9.50 18.09
C THR A 746 -8.81 8.98 18.50
N LEU A 747 -9.69 8.72 17.53
CA LEU A 747 -11.00 8.11 17.76
C LEU A 747 -10.89 6.72 18.37
N ALA A 748 -10.02 5.85 17.85
CA ALA A 748 -9.78 4.51 18.36
C ALA A 748 -9.35 4.52 19.83
N ILE A 749 -8.38 5.37 20.20
CA ILE A 749 -7.95 5.54 21.60
C ILE A 749 -9.11 5.98 22.47
N GLY A 750 -9.92 6.95 22.01
CA GLY A 750 -11.09 7.44 22.74
C GLY A 750 -12.13 6.34 23.00
N VAL A 751 -12.49 5.59 21.96
CA VAL A 751 -13.47 4.51 22.04
C VAL A 751 -12.98 3.36 22.92
N ILE A 752 -11.73 2.92 22.74
CA ILE A 752 -11.13 1.87 23.58
C ILE A 752 -11.07 2.32 25.03
N SER A 753 -10.70 3.58 25.30
CA SER A 753 -10.69 4.13 26.66
C SER A 753 -12.08 4.04 27.31
N VAL A 754 -13.15 4.40 26.58
CA VAL A 754 -14.53 4.29 27.06
C VAL A 754 -14.89 2.84 27.37
N ILE A 755 -14.57 1.90 26.47
CA ILE A 755 -14.83 0.48 26.69
C ILE A 755 -14.07 -0.03 27.93
N MET A 756 -12.80 0.36 28.10
CA MET A 756 -12.01 -0.03 29.27
C MET A 756 -12.56 0.53 30.58
N ILE A 757 -13.05 1.77 30.59
CA ILE A 757 -13.70 2.37 31.76
C ILE A 757 -14.97 1.59 32.14
N ILE A 758 -15.76 1.19 31.14
CA ILE A 758 -16.98 0.38 31.34
C ILE A 758 -16.63 -1.02 31.84
N THR A 759 -15.70 -1.71 31.16
CA THR A 759 -15.26 -3.08 31.49
C THR A 759 -14.66 -3.16 32.89
N LEU A 760 -13.82 -2.20 33.28
CA LEU A 760 -13.18 -2.17 34.60
C LEU A 760 -14.05 -1.49 35.66
N GLY A 761 -15.18 -0.88 35.29
CA GLY A 761 -16.10 -0.20 36.20
C GLY A 761 -15.44 0.90 37.03
N SER A 762 -14.37 1.50 36.50
CA SER A 762 -13.54 2.48 37.20
C SER A 762 -12.88 3.40 36.19
N LEU A 763 -13.10 4.71 36.34
CA LEU A 763 -12.44 5.72 35.51
C LEU A 763 -10.91 5.66 35.66
N GLN A 764 -10.43 5.61 36.91
CA GLN A 764 -9.00 5.47 37.21
C GLN A 764 -8.45 4.18 36.61
N GLY A 765 -9.18 3.07 36.75
CA GLY A 765 -8.78 1.77 36.21
C GLY A 765 -8.69 1.74 34.69
N GLY A 766 -9.69 2.30 34.00
CA GLY A 766 -9.73 2.39 32.54
C GLY A 766 -8.61 3.25 31.98
N LEU A 767 -8.42 4.47 32.50
CA LEU A 767 -7.33 5.36 32.06
C LEU A 767 -5.95 4.76 32.33
N MET A 768 -5.79 4.11 33.48
CA MET A 768 -4.56 3.42 33.84
C MET A 768 -4.21 2.27 32.88
N ALA A 769 -5.22 1.56 32.38
CA ALA A 769 -5.03 0.50 31.40
C ALA A 769 -4.63 1.01 30.01
N MET A 770 -4.85 2.28 29.68
CA MET A 770 -4.46 2.84 28.38
C MET A 770 -2.97 3.17 28.29
N ILE A 771 -2.34 3.59 29.39
CA ILE A 771 -0.94 4.04 29.40
C ILE A 771 0.05 2.95 28.89
N PRO A 772 -0.04 1.68 29.36
CA PRO A 772 0.78 0.58 28.86
C PRO A 772 0.64 0.33 27.35
N ASN A 773 -0.54 0.61 26.78
CA ASN A 773 -0.86 0.36 25.38
C ASN A 773 -0.41 1.49 24.45
N MET A 774 -0.38 2.73 24.96
CA MET A 774 0.12 3.87 24.18
C MET A 774 1.63 3.81 23.94
N ILE A 775 2.42 3.23 24.86
CA ILE A 775 3.88 3.15 24.72
C ILE A 775 4.28 2.31 23.48
N PRO A 776 3.83 1.06 23.31
CA PRO A 776 4.06 0.28 22.10
C PRO A 776 3.54 0.95 20.83
N ALA A 777 2.34 1.53 20.86
CA ALA A 777 1.74 2.16 19.70
C ALA A 777 2.56 3.35 19.18
N LEU A 778 3.09 4.17 20.10
CA LEU A 778 3.95 5.31 19.76
C LEU A 778 5.42 4.91 19.53
N LEU A 779 5.82 3.68 19.89
CA LEU A 779 7.22 3.26 19.78
C LEU A 779 7.68 3.28 18.32
N GLY A 780 6.87 2.76 17.40
CA GLY A 780 7.22 2.70 15.97
C GLY A 780 7.49 4.10 15.42
N PHE A 781 6.53 5.01 15.57
CA PHE A 781 6.64 6.41 15.15
C PHE A 781 7.77 7.15 15.88
N GLY A 782 7.89 6.92 17.19
CA GLY A 782 8.94 7.49 18.02
C GLY A 782 10.35 7.12 17.54
N MET A 783 10.56 5.84 17.22
CA MET A 783 11.84 5.37 16.69
C MET A 783 12.11 5.93 15.29
N MET A 784 11.11 5.91 14.41
CA MET A 784 11.23 6.45 13.05
C MET A 784 11.64 7.93 13.07
N GLY A 785 10.92 8.77 13.82
CA GLY A 785 11.24 10.20 13.91
C GLY A 785 12.59 10.49 14.58
N LEU A 786 13.02 9.67 15.55
CA LEU A 786 14.37 9.80 16.14
C LEU A 786 15.50 9.35 15.22
N MET A 787 15.22 8.41 14.32
CA MET A 787 16.17 7.88 13.32
C MET A 787 16.15 8.68 12.01
N GLY A 788 15.21 9.60 11.84
CA GLY A 788 15.00 10.34 10.60
C GLY A 788 14.43 9.47 9.47
N ILE A 789 13.71 8.40 9.81
CA ILE A 789 13.03 7.53 8.84
C ILE A 789 11.63 8.12 8.60
N SER A 790 11.31 8.44 7.35
CA SER A 790 9.97 8.91 6.96
C SER A 790 8.90 7.85 7.16
N LEU A 791 7.71 8.31 7.53
CA LEU A 791 6.51 7.50 7.68
C LEU A 791 5.75 7.48 6.35
N ASP A 792 5.61 6.30 5.77
CA ASP A 792 4.84 6.05 4.56
C ASP A 792 3.41 5.59 4.89
N THR A 793 2.55 5.52 3.87
CA THR A 793 1.14 5.12 4.04
C THR A 793 0.95 3.73 4.64
N ASP A 794 1.83 2.78 4.31
CA ASP A 794 1.77 1.43 4.88
C ASP A 794 2.15 1.43 6.36
N THR A 795 3.21 2.16 6.72
CA THR A 795 3.68 2.26 8.09
C THR A 795 2.75 3.09 8.97
N LEU A 796 1.95 3.99 8.41
CA LEU A 796 0.92 4.73 9.15
C LEU A 796 -0.20 3.82 9.69
N LEU A 797 -0.47 2.69 9.04
CA LEU A 797 -1.46 1.68 9.49
C LEU A 797 -0.96 0.84 10.68
N ILE A 798 0.34 0.91 11.01
CA ILE A 798 0.95 0.14 12.10
C ILE A 798 0.32 0.47 13.46
N ALA A 799 0.05 1.74 13.75
CA ALA A 799 -0.36 2.13 15.10
C ALA A 799 -1.79 1.67 15.46
N PRO A 800 -2.82 1.84 14.61
CA PRO A 800 -4.13 1.23 14.85
C PRO A 800 -4.06 -0.30 15.00
N LEU A 801 -3.24 -0.97 14.18
CA LEU A 801 -3.01 -2.41 14.23
C LEU A 801 -2.38 -2.86 15.56
N ILE A 802 -1.29 -2.21 15.98
CA ILE A 802 -0.61 -2.50 17.26
C ILE A 802 -1.53 -2.25 18.43
N ILE A 803 -2.33 -1.16 18.43
CA ILE A 803 -3.27 -0.89 19.53
C ILE A 803 -4.26 -2.04 19.66
N GLY A 804 -4.83 -2.51 18.54
CA GLY A 804 -5.76 -3.63 18.54
C GLY A 804 -5.18 -4.92 19.13
N ILE A 805 -3.86 -5.12 18.98
CA ILE A 805 -3.13 -6.30 19.46
C ILE A 805 -2.64 -6.11 20.91
N ALA A 806 -2.03 -4.97 21.25
CA ALA A 806 -1.40 -4.74 22.56
C ALA A 806 -2.45 -4.57 23.67
N VAL A 807 -3.59 -3.94 23.35
CA VAL A 807 -4.69 -3.75 24.31
C VAL A 807 -5.26 -5.09 24.80
N ASP A 808 -5.18 -6.15 23.98
CA ASP A 808 -5.69 -7.48 24.27
C ASP A 808 -5.05 -8.08 25.55
N ASP A 809 -3.72 -8.15 25.58
CA ASP A 809 -2.96 -8.71 26.71
C ASP A 809 -3.21 -7.91 28.01
N THR A 810 -3.28 -6.57 27.90
CA THR A 810 -3.65 -5.69 29.03
C THR A 810 -5.08 -5.97 29.53
N ILE A 811 -6.06 -6.18 28.65
CA ILE A 811 -7.43 -6.51 29.07
C ILE A 811 -7.47 -7.84 29.80
N HIS A 812 -6.80 -8.86 29.27
CA HIS A 812 -6.67 -10.16 29.93
C HIS A 812 -6.08 -10.02 31.33
N PHE A 813 -5.01 -9.22 31.46
CA PHE A 813 -4.36 -8.96 32.74
C PHE A 813 -5.29 -8.22 33.72
N MET A 814 -5.85 -7.09 33.31
CA MET A 814 -6.64 -6.20 34.17
C MET A 814 -7.99 -6.81 34.56
N THR A 815 -8.63 -7.53 33.64
CA THR A 815 -9.90 -8.23 33.90
C THR A 815 -9.68 -9.38 34.89
N HIS A 816 -8.63 -10.17 34.71
CA HIS A 816 -8.31 -11.26 35.64
C HIS A 816 -7.92 -10.71 37.03
N TYR A 817 -7.11 -9.65 37.07
CA TYR A 817 -6.78 -8.96 38.32
C TYR A 817 -8.05 -8.49 39.04
N ARG A 818 -9.00 -7.87 38.33
CA ARG A 818 -10.26 -7.41 38.92
C ARG A 818 -11.11 -8.56 39.46
N VAL A 819 -11.24 -9.65 38.71
CA VAL A 819 -12.00 -10.84 39.15
C VAL A 819 -11.38 -11.48 40.38
N GLU A 820 -10.05 -11.61 40.42
CA GLU A 820 -9.33 -12.14 41.59
C GLU A 820 -9.37 -11.21 42.79
N LEU A 821 -9.40 -9.89 42.57
CA LEU A 821 -9.57 -8.90 43.65
C LEU A 821 -10.95 -9.01 44.30
N ILE A 822 -12.00 -9.24 43.50
CA ILE A 822 -13.36 -9.49 44.01
C ILE A 822 -13.40 -10.79 44.83
N ARG A 823 -12.61 -11.80 44.46
CA ARG A 823 -12.58 -13.11 45.14
C ARG A 823 -11.75 -13.13 46.42
N THR A 824 -10.53 -12.61 46.36
CA THR A 824 -9.54 -12.69 47.44
C THR A 824 -9.61 -11.50 48.40
N GLY A 825 -10.09 -10.34 47.92
CA GLY A 825 -10.05 -9.08 48.66
C GLY A 825 -8.63 -8.53 48.88
N SER A 826 -7.58 -9.10 48.28
CA SER A 826 -6.19 -8.71 48.50
C SER A 826 -5.49 -8.31 47.21
N ILE A 827 -4.94 -7.10 47.14
CA ILE A 827 -4.19 -6.62 45.97
C ILE A 827 -2.96 -7.51 45.71
N SER A 828 -2.24 -7.88 46.76
CA SER A 828 -1.00 -8.65 46.64
C SER A 828 -1.25 -10.06 46.11
N GLU A 829 -2.30 -10.73 46.61
CA GLU A 829 -2.65 -12.09 46.19
C GLU A 829 -3.21 -12.10 44.76
N SER A 830 -4.10 -11.15 44.46
CA SER A 830 -4.69 -10.99 43.12
C SER A 830 -3.63 -10.72 42.05
N LEU A 831 -2.67 -9.85 42.35
CA LEU A 831 -1.57 -9.54 41.42
C LEU A 831 -0.63 -10.73 41.25
N LYS A 832 -0.33 -11.48 42.32
CA LYS A 832 0.47 -12.72 42.23
C LYS A 832 -0.20 -13.75 41.33
N SER A 833 -1.50 -13.97 41.56
CA SER A 833 -2.33 -14.91 40.80
C SER A 833 -2.36 -14.51 39.32
N THR A 834 -2.61 -13.22 39.04
CA THR A 834 -2.68 -12.69 37.67
C THR A 834 -1.37 -12.82 36.91
N ILE A 835 -0.23 -12.44 37.51
CA ILE A 835 1.09 -12.57 36.86
C ILE A 835 1.41 -14.04 36.55
N ARG A 836 1.04 -14.97 37.45
CA ARG A 836 1.29 -16.40 37.25
C ARG A 836 0.42 -16.99 36.14
N ASP A 837 -0.86 -16.68 36.16
CA ASP A 837 -1.85 -17.37 35.33
C ASP A 837 -2.04 -16.69 33.96
N VAL A 838 -2.07 -15.36 33.91
CA VAL A 838 -2.22 -14.59 32.67
C VAL A 838 -0.86 -14.39 32.00
N GLY A 839 0.19 -14.10 32.79
CA GLY A 839 1.53 -13.82 32.24
C GLY A 839 2.12 -14.97 31.42
N GLN A 840 1.72 -16.22 31.68
CA GLN A 840 2.10 -17.37 30.85
C GLN A 840 1.51 -17.26 29.44
N ALA A 841 0.21 -16.98 29.34
CA ALA A 841 -0.45 -16.85 28.04
C ALA A 841 0.09 -15.62 27.28
N VAL A 842 0.24 -14.48 27.96
CA VAL A 842 0.77 -13.23 27.40
C VAL A 842 2.20 -13.40 26.84
N MET A 843 3.10 -14.09 27.55
CA MET A 843 4.43 -14.38 26.98
C MET A 843 4.38 -15.25 25.72
N PHE A 844 3.41 -16.16 25.62
CA PHE A 844 3.27 -17.00 24.45
C PHE A 844 2.65 -16.26 23.27
N THR A 845 1.59 -15.49 23.49
CA THR A 845 0.95 -14.67 22.46
C THR A 845 1.95 -13.66 21.90
N THR A 846 2.65 -12.91 22.77
CA THR A 846 3.72 -11.99 22.36
C THR A 846 4.80 -12.69 21.54
N MET A 847 5.28 -13.86 21.97
CA MET A 847 6.33 -14.57 21.25
C MET A 847 5.86 -15.00 19.86
N VAL A 848 4.65 -15.54 19.75
CA VAL A 848 4.09 -15.98 18.47
C VAL A 848 3.92 -14.77 17.56
N LEU A 849 3.20 -13.74 17.98
CA LEU A 849 2.91 -12.56 17.18
C LEU A 849 4.18 -11.75 16.87
N GLY A 850 5.00 -11.46 17.87
CA GLY A 850 6.22 -10.65 17.70
C GLY A 850 7.23 -11.31 16.77
N LEU A 851 7.41 -12.64 16.83
CA LEU A 851 8.27 -13.35 15.88
C LEU A 851 7.63 -13.46 14.49
N GLY A 852 6.31 -13.60 14.40
CA GLY A 852 5.57 -13.57 13.13
C GLY A 852 5.74 -12.24 12.40
N PHE A 853 5.53 -11.12 13.08
CA PHE A 853 5.76 -9.78 12.53
C PHE A 853 7.21 -9.58 12.11
N ALA A 854 8.17 -10.06 12.89
CA ALA A 854 9.59 -9.97 12.54
C ALA A 854 9.93 -10.67 11.21
N LEU A 855 9.13 -11.65 10.75
CA LEU A 855 9.31 -12.26 9.43
C LEU A 855 9.12 -11.25 8.30
N LEU A 856 8.17 -10.32 8.44
CA LEU A 856 7.87 -9.33 7.41
C LEU A 856 9.05 -8.39 7.15
N SER A 857 9.97 -8.24 8.12
CA SER A 857 11.22 -7.48 7.94
C SER A 857 12.12 -8.00 6.81
N PHE A 858 11.88 -9.22 6.31
CA PHE A 858 12.61 -9.80 5.19
C PHE A 858 12.03 -9.44 3.81
N SER A 859 10.91 -8.74 3.73
CA SER A 859 10.32 -8.31 2.46
C SER A 859 11.25 -7.38 1.65
N ASP A 860 11.28 -7.56 0.33
CA ASP A 860 11.93 -6.62 -0.60
C ASP A 860 11.18 -5.29 -0.72
N TYR A 861 9.93 -5.24 -0.25
CA TYR A 861 9.15 -4.02 -0.12
C TYR A 861 9.34 -3.41 1.26
N LEU A 862 9.94 -2.23 1.28
CA LEU A 862 10.44 -1.59 2.48
C LEU A 862 9.30 -1.16 3.41
N GLY A 863 8.12 -0.80 2.89
CA GLY A 863 6.93 -0.50 3.71
C GLY A 863 6.55 -1.68 4.62
N MET A 864 6.43 -2.88 4.06
CA MET A 864 6.17 -4.11 4.81
C MET A 864 7.35 -4.52 5.70
N ALA A 865 8.59 -4.28 5.25
CA ALA A 865 9.77 -4.56 6.07
C ALA A 865 9.84 -3.69 7.33
N LYS A 866 9.59 -2.38 7.19
CA LYS A 866 9.45 -1.43 8.31
C LYS A 866 8.32 -1.88 9.24
N MET A 867 7.15 -2.22 8.69
CA MET A 867 6.02 -2.74 9.47
C MET A 867 6.40 -3.98 10.30
N GLY A 868 7.11 -4.94 9.70
CA GLY A 868 7.58 -6.12 10.40
C GLY A 868 8.52 -5.81 11.56
N PHE A 869 9.50 -4.93 11.32
CA PHE A 869 10.50 -4.56 12.32
C PHE A 869 9.90 -3.76 13.49
N PHE A 870 9.23 -2.65 13.19
CA PHE A 870 8.67 -1.77 14.22
C PHE A 870 7.47 -2.41 14.92
N GLY A 871 6.62 -3.15 14.19
CA GLY A 871 5.51 -3.92 14.76
C GLY A 871 6.00 -4.99 15.73
N SER A 872 7.02 -5.76 15.35
CA SER A 872 7.64 -6.75 16.24
C SER A 872 8.20 -6.10 17.51
N ALA A 873 8.98 -5.01 17.37
CA ALA A 873 9.54 -4.28 18.49
C ALA A 873 8.46 -3.79 19.45
N ALA A 874 7.38 -3.22 18.92
CA ALA A 874 6.25 -2.76 19.71
C ALA A 874 5.55 -3.90 20.47
N ILE A 875 5.32 -5.06 19.83
CA ILE A 875 4.72 -6.23 20.50
C ILE A 875 5.60 -6.70 21.67
N PHE A 876 6.92 -6.77 21.50
CA PHE A 876 7.82 -7.12 22.60
C PHE A 876 7.86 -6.06 23.71
N VAL A 877 7.75 -4.77 23.38
CA VAL A 877 7.63 -3.70 24.38
C VAL A 877 6.28 -3.73 25.09
N ALA A 878 5.19 -4.16 24.43
CA ALA A 878 3.89 -4.37 25.06
C ALA A 878 3.99 -5.42 26.18
N LEU A 879 4.65 -6.54 25.92
CA LEU A 879 4.93 -7.55 26.96
C LEU A 879 5.70 -6.99 28.16
N LEU A 880 6.68 -6.13 27.92
CA LEU A 880 7.41 -5.47 29.01
C LEU A 880 6.49 -4.53 29.80
N CYS A 881 5.56 -3.84 29.13
CA CYS A 881 4.57 -3.01 29.79
C CYS A 881 3.61 -3.86 30.64
N ASP A 882 3.12 -4.99 30.12
CA ASP A 882 2.18 -5.86 30.85
C ASP A 882 2.82 -6.52 32.08
N LEU A 883 4.07 -7.00 31.95
CA LEU A 883 4.74 -7.69 33.04
C LEU A 883 5.37 -6.76 34.08
N PHE A 884 5.78 -5.54 33.70
CA PHE A 884 6.49 -4.64 34.61
C PHE A 884 5.73 -3.35 34.92
N LEU A 885 5.22 -2.65 33.89
CA LEU A 885 4.57 -1.35 34.05
C LEU A 885 3.21 -1.50 34.76
N ILE A 886 2.33 -2.39 34.29
CA ILE A 886 1.01 -2.60 34.91
C ILE A 886 1.14 -2.95 36.40
N PRO A 887 1.94 -3.97 36.81
CA PRO A 887 2.12 -4.29 38.21
C PRO A 887 2.70 -3.12 39.02
N ALA A 888 3.65 -2.35 38.47
CA ALA A 888 4.22 -1.19 39.16
C ALA A 888 3.16 -0.11 39.41
N MET A 889 2.32 0.17 38.41
CA MET A 889 1.21 1.09 38.54
C MET A 889 0.21 0.58 39.59
N ILE A 890 -0.15 -0.71 39.60
CA ILE A 890 -1.10 -1.29 40.57
C ILE A 890 -0.54 -1.13 42.00
N MET A 891 0.75 -1.39 42.21
CA MET A 891 1.38 -1.27 43.55
C MET A 891 1.43 0.16 44.06
N ILE A 892 1.55 1.16 43.17
CA ILE A 892 1.65 2.58 43.53
C ILE A 892 0.27 3.21 43.69
N PHE A 893 -0.60 3.07 42.70
CA PHE A 893 -1.91 3.72 42.67
C PHE A 893 -2.98 2.94 43.44
N LYS A 894 -2.75 1.65 43.71
CA LYS A 894 -3.61 0.76 44.50
C LYS A 894 -5.09 0.84 44.10
N PRO A 895 -5.41 0.67 42.79
CA PRO A 895 -6.78 0.74 42.32
C PRO A 895 -7.62 -0.41 42.91
N THR A 896 -8.75 -0.08 43.55
CA THR A 896 -9.65 -1.08 44.14
C THR A 896 -10.81 -1.48 43.23
N PHE A 897 -10.97 -0.83 42.07
CA PHE A 897 -11.99 -1.15 41.06
C PHE A 897 -13.43 -1.26 41.60
N GLY A 898 -13.73 -0.52 42.67
CA GLY A 898 -15.04 -0.52 43.33
C GLY A 898 -15.23 -1.56 44.43
N VAL A 899 -14.25 -2.44 44.67
CA VAL A 899 -14.27 -3.41 45.78
C VAL A 899 -14.08 -2.68 47.11
N LYS A 900 -15.06 -2.85 48.01
CA LYS A 900 -15.02 -2.27 49.36
C LYS A 900 -14.12 -3.12 50.28
N ASP A 901 -13.39 -2.46 51.17
CA ASP A 901 -12.55 -3.08 52.22
C ASP A 901 -11.41 -4.00 51.70
N ALA A 902 -10.91 -3.77 50.48
CA ALA A 902 -9.78 -4.51 49.93
C ALA A 902 -8.46 -4.24 50.68
N ASP A 903 -7.67 -5.28 50.98
CA ASP A 903 -6.33 -5.17 51.55
C ASP A 903 -5.36 -4.61 50.50
N THR A 904 -4.89 -3.39 50.74
CA THR A 904 -3.97 -2.66 49.85
C THR A 904 -2.51 -2.79 50.25
N ARG A 905 -2.19 -3.66 51.23
CA ARG A 905 -0.81 -3.97 51.61
C ARG A 905 -0.17 -4.88 50.57
N ILE A 906 1.11 -4.63 50.31
CA ILE A 906 1.91 -5.37 49.34
C ILE A 906 2.89 -6.26 50.12
N THR A 907 2.60 -7.56 50.23
CA THR A 907 3.29 -8.48 51.14
C THR A 907 4.31 -9.39 50.45
N PHE A 908 4.61 -9.18 49.17
CA PHE A 908 5.54 -10.02 48.39
C PHE A 908 6.90 -10.23 49.09
N MET A 909 7.40 -9.21 49.78
CA MET A 909 8.72 -9.22 50.44
C MET A 909 8.71 -9.84 51.85
N GLU A 910 7.54 -9.97 52.50
CA GLU A 910 7.46 -10.49 53.88
C GLU A 910 7.66 -12.01 53.95
N ASN A 911 7.43 -12.72 52.84
CA ASN A 911 7.63 -14.18 52.73
C ASN A 911 8.98 -14.58 52.09
N ALA A 912 9.90 -13.63 51.89
CA ALA A 912 11.21 -13.87 51.27
C ALA A 912 12.38 -13.87 52.28
N ALA A 913 12.08 -13.84 53.58
CA ALA A 913 13.04 -13.86 54.68
C ALA A 913 13.28 -15.29 55.21
#